data_AF-A0A819MYG3-F1
#
_entry.id   AF-A0A819MYG3-F1
#
_cell.length_a   1.000
_cell.length_b   1.000
_cell.length_c   1.000
_cell.angle_alpha   90.00
_cell.angle_beta   90.00
_cell.angle_gamma   90.00
#
_symmetry.space_group_name_H-M   'P 1'
#
loop_
_entity.id
_entity.type
_entity.pdbx_description
1 polymer ?
#
loop_
_entity_poly.entity_id
_entity_poly.type
_entity_poly.pdbx_seq_one_letter_code
_entity_poly.pdbx_strand_id
1 'polypeptide(L)'
;VDRQRSSTNQQRSGLSSIAEISFDNELCTSFLNYASSHHLTLFQLGLSIFYVFLFKLTHGDTDLCVASINANRYRSELVNMIGMFVSTLPYRVELDPQWSFDEVVKYVQEKCLSILEHSHYPLQHILSDLHLTQSNVSFLEIMFDLITISENVSGLHLNAPASFAQARIWLDERIRFNPDNPQIAIYNMPFVYRLQPGHTLSIKQLRHTLHLTVNKHPSLHTSLHFNIQKNLLMQRVINHEGKNNNNNMFSIIETIYKLGEQLNDILHDEKRNPHLFDAAEGLVFRCHIIYYKQISSNDLLSDKDVIIFNFHHALFDFPSMKIFLHDLNQAYTTGQLLYDDNTNLRYLDYAVIEQQMSMTGASMFWLDALRGCKLDQPLSLPCDRYRLANEHRTGHATSISFDFGQHLSHDFVTHASSNNISLQHLTFVIYFIFLFKLTNGQTDLCLAMNINNNRYRDELKSIIGLFDNVIPLRFQLDPHWCFHQLLKHVQEITTKSMKYSYFPLQHILDQHPHISKHAFLDTSLEFLSYENNSIVMIGDSQIIPASFSFNINEDAISSISDFSLSIYHDLNVNELSCTINASLDLFNRETVEKISQQFHIILNQLSQSIIDNQMNKPIYELSLVLSDESYLMQSLNNTQTSFSSPLTCIHHEFVYQVMKHPQKLAVELDEQSLTYCELLYYVQILSLALLDEYGITPGEIVCQCVERSLSMVIGIMGIEMAGGVYCPLSPRDPQHRLHALIQQTQNRLVLVHHLTKSKFDHDIIPVDIDSILTSHVTEYIVVDLTRLSEVTTVSDDVAYIIFTSGSTGTPKAAQTRHRNFKNFVHSIQNAGVLNEQDIVAQICAPTYDVHVMEIMGSLLLCATVVMLHPYGNMDFEYFAHTLQHKQITCLAPVPTFLDHFCGFLTHSNRQSFSFVRSLCIGG
;
A
#
# COMPACT_ATOMS: atom_id res chain seq x y z
N VAL A 1 -0.07 82.28 2.87
CA VAL A 1 0.73 81.95 1.66
C VAL A 1 1.66 83.13 1.41
N ASP A 2 2.95 83.01 1.73
CA ASP A 2 3.88 84.15 1.86
C ASP A 2 4.47 84.65 0.53
N ARG A 3 4.32 83.92 -0.58
CA ARG A 3 4.85 84.31 -1.91
C ARG A 3 3.88 83.91 -3.02
N GLN A 4 3.45 84.87 -3.83
CA GLN A 4 2.71 84.60 -5.07
C GLN A 4 3.68 84.20 -6.19
N ARG A 5 3.25 83.28 -7.05
CA ARG A 5 4.06 82.77 -8.17
C ARG A 5 3.91 83.69 -9.38
N SER A 6 5.02 84.21 -9.92
CA SER A 6 5.00 84.98 -11.18
C SER A 6 4.90 84.04 -12.38
N SER A 7 4.03 84.33 -13.34
CA SER A 7 3.68 83.51 -14.50
C SER A 7 4.75 83.38 -15.60
N THR A 8 6.04 83.59 -15.30
CA THR A 8 7.12 83.57 -16.29
C THR A 8 8.30 82.72 -15.84
N ASN A 9 8.53 81.60 -16.55
CA ASN A 9 9.78 80.80 -16.67
C ASN A 9 10.86 81.00 -15.60
N GLN A 10 10.55 80.70 -14.33
CA GLN A 10 11.58 80.52 -13.31
C GLN A 10 11.94 79.04 -13.19
N GLN A 11 13.22 78.73 -13.37
CA GLN A 11 13.78 77.41 -13.04
C GLN A 11 13.56 77.12 -11.55
N ARG A 12 13.01 75.94 -11.24
CA ARG A 12 12.75 75.52 -9.85
C ARG A 12 14.09 75.26 -9.15
N SER A 13 14.28 75.78 -7.94
CA SER A 13 15.53 75.59 -7.17
C SER A 13 15.70 74.17 -6.62
N GLY A 14 14.63 73.36 -6.58
CA GLY A 14 14.62 72.03 -5.94
C GLY A 14 14.72 72.08 -4.41
N LEU A 15 14.85 73.26 -3.81
CA LEU A 15 14.92 73.44 -2.36
C LEU A 15 13.50 73.50 -1.77
N SER A 16 13.22 72.64 -0.79
CA SER A 16 11.98 72.63 -0.02
C SER A 16 12.26 72.87 1.47
N SER A 17 11.27 73.41 2.18
CA SER A 17 11.24 73.36 3.65
C SER A 17 10.46 72.13 4.09
N ILE A 18 10.96 71.43 5.11
CA ILE A 18 10.28 70.26 5.67
C ILE A 18 9.64 70.67 7.00
N ALA A 19 8.37 70.30 7.19
CA ALA A 19 7.69 70.36 8.48
C ALA A 19 7.34 68.92 8.89
N GLU A 20 8.00 68.43 9.94
CA GLU A 20 7.71 67.12 10.50
C GLU A 20 6.57 67.23 11.52
N ILE A 21 5.56 66.39 11.37
CA ILE A 21 4.41 66.31 12.27
C ILE A 21 4.33 64.88 12.78
N SER A 22 4.39 64.70 14.09
CA SER A 22 4.12 63.42 14.74
C SER A 22 2.70 63.40 15.29
N PHE A 23 2.04 62.26 15.14
CA PHE A 23 0.72 62.01 15.70
C PHE A 23 0.87 61.19 16.99
N ASP A 24 0.05 61.47 18.00
CA ASP A 24 0.02 60.64 19.20
C ASP A 24 -0.62 59.26 18.91
N ASN A 25 -0.41 58.32 19.85
CA ASN A 25 -0.88 56.95 19.70
C ASN A 25 -2.41 56.83 19.71
N GLU A 26 -3.12 57.74 20.40
CA GLU A 26 -4.58 57.71 20.49
C GLU A 26 -5.19 58.08 19.13
N LEU A 27 -4.68 59.14 18.50
CA LEU A 27 -5.05 59.56 17.16
C LEU A 27 -4.70 58.47 16.14
N CYS A 28 -3.48 57.92 16.17
CA CYS A 28 -3.08 56.81 15.29
C CYS A 28 -4.01 55.58 15.43
N THR A 29 -4.36 55.20 16.66
CA THR A 29 -5.25 54.07 16.92
C THR A 29 -6.67 54.34 16.42
N SER A 30 -7.18 55.56 16.62
CA SER A 30 -8.50 55.95 16.11
C SER A 30 -8.57 55.91 14.58
N PHE A 31 -7.49 56.32 13.89
CA PHE A 31 -7.37 56.26 12.43
C PHE A 31 -7.35 54.82 11.91
N LEU A 32 -6.56 53.95 12.54
CA LEU A 32 -6.50 52.52 12.21
C LEU A 32 -7.87 51.84 12.40
N ASN A 33 -8.56 52.17 13.50
CA ASN A 33 -9.89 51.62 13.78
C ASN A 33 -10.95 52.11 12.79
N TYR A 34 -10.92 53.40 12.43
CA TYR A 34 -11.83 53.95 11.43
C TYR A 34 -11.58 53.30 10.04
N ALA A 35 -10.32 53.18 9.61
CA ALA A 35 -9.97 52.51 8.36
C ALA A 35 -10.44 51.05 8.34
N SER A 36 -10.19 50.31 9.42
CA SER A 36 -10.61 48.90 9.55
C SER A 36 -12.13 48.73 9.51
N SER A 37 -12.87 49.54 10.29
CA SER A 37 -14.34 49.46 10.37
C SER A 37 -15.07 49.83 9.07
N HIS A 38 -14.43 50.63 8.21
CA HIS A 38 -15.00 51.06 6.92
C HIS A 38 -14.36 50.36 5.71
N HIS A 39 -13.54 49.31 5.93
CA HIS A 39 -12.84 48.55 4.89
C HIS A 39 -11.98 49.42 3.95
N LEU A 40 -11.26 50.38 4.52
CA LEU A 40 -10.38 51.31 3.81
C LEU A 40 -8.91 50.93 3.99
N THR A 41 -8.10 51.20 2.98
CA THR A 41 -6.65 51.26 3.17
C THR A 41 -6.26 52.56 3.88
N LEU A 42 -5.15 52.55 4.63
CA LEU A 42 -4.62 53.76 5.25
C LEU A 42 -4.31 54.87 4.22
N PHE A 43 -3.93 54.47 3.00
CA PHE A 43 -3.71 55.41 1.91
C PHE A 43 -5.01 56.12 1.51
N GLN A 44 -6.11 55.39 1.35
CA GLN A 44 -7.42 55.96 0.99
C GLN A 44 -7.93 56.93 2.07
N LEU A 45 -7.82 56.54 3.34
CA LEU A 45 -8.22 57.41 4.45
C LEU A 45 -7.34 58.65 4.53
N GLY A 46 -6.02 58.49 4.47
CA GLY A 46 -5.07 59.59 4.52
C GLY A 46 -5.25 60.57 3.36
N LEU A 47 -5.47 60.06 2.15
CA LEU A 47 -5.72 60.88 0.96
C LEU A 47 -7.04 61.66 1.09
N SER A 48 -8.09 61.06 1.65
CA SER A 48 -9.37 61.73 1.91
C SER A 48 -9.21 62.90 2.88
N ILE A 49 -8.46 62.70 3.97
CA ILE A 49 -8.13 63.74 4.94
C ILE A 49 -7.32 64.85 4.29
N PHE A 50 -6.38 64.48 3.42
CA PHE A 50 -5.57 65.45 2.69
C PHE A 50 -6.41 66.30 1.73
N TYR A 51 -7.39 65.74 1.03
CA TYR A 51 -8.33 66.51 0.21
C TYR A 51 -9.17 67.49 1.04
N VAL A 52 -9.69 67.06 2.19
CA VAL A 52 -10.42 67.96 3.11
C VAL A 52 -9.52 69.08 3.63
N PHE A 53 -8.26 68.76 3.92
CA PHE A 53 -7.26 69.75 4.32
C PHE A 53 -6.98 70.76 3.19
N LEU A 54 -6.76 70.30 1.96
CA LEU A 54 -6.55 71.14 0.78
C LEU A 54 -7.77 72.02 0.47
N PHE A 55 -8.99 71.47 0.53
CA PHE A 55 -10.24 72.22 0.38
C PHE A 55 -10.32 73.39 1.37
N LYS A 56 -9.97 73.15 2.65
CA LYS A 56 -9.92 74.22 3.66
C LYS A 56 -8.80 75.22 3.41
N LEU A 57 -7.63 74.74 2.97
CA LEU A 57 -6.44 75.56 2.74
C LEU A 57 -6.59 76.50 1.53
N THR A 58 -7.35 76.06 0.52
CA THR A 58 -7.63 76.80 -0.73
C THR A 58 -8.86 77.69 -0.65
N HIS A 59 -9.48 77.82 0.53
CA HIS A 59 -10.73 78.56 0.74
C HIS A 59 -11.92 78.04 -0.08
N GLY A 60 -11.99 76.72 -0.29
CA GLY A 60 -13.15 76.04 -0.85
C GLY A 60 -13.03 75.60 -2.31
N ASP A 61 -11.82 75.44 -2.85
CA ASP A 61 -11.65 74.87 -4.20
C ASP A 61 -12.17 73.44 -4.22
N THR A 62 -13.14 73.18 -5.09
CA THR A 62 -13.83 71.89 -5.17
C THR A 62 -13.16 70.92 -6.13
N ASP A 63 -12.40 71.38 -7.12
CA ASP A 63 -11.71 70.51 -8.09
C ASP A 63 -10.22 70.42 -7.75
N LEU A 64 -9.85 69.31 -7.09
CA LEU A 64 -8.51 69.11 -6.56
C LEU A 64 -7.85 67.93 -7.24
N CYS A 65 -6.58 68.10 -7.61
CA CYS A 65 -5.78 67.03 -8.20
C CYS A 65 -4.45 66.89 -7.45
N VAL A 66 -4.20 65.70 -6.91
CA VAL A 66 -3.00 65.35 -6.14
C VAL A 66 -2.28 64.22 -6.84
N ALA A 67 -0.95 64.30 -6.93
CA ALA A 67 -0.14 63.22 -7.46
C ALA A 67 0.27 62.24 -6.35
N SER A 68 0.35 60.95 -6.67
CA SER A 68 0.95 59.94 -5.78
C SER A 68 1.87 59.00 -6.54
N ILE A 69 2.90 58.52 -5.85
CA ILE A 69 3.87 57.56 -6.31
C ILE A 69 3.31 56.14 -6.13
N ASN A 70 3.35 55.39 -7.22
CA ASN A 70 2.89 54.02 -7.27
C ASN A 70 4.01 53.10 -7.76
N ALA A 71 4.30 52.06 -6.98
CA ALA A 71 5.43 51.16 -7.24
C ALA A 71 5.23 50.25 -8.47
N ASN A 72 4.01 50.14 -9.03
CA ASN A 72 3.65 49.29 -10.18
C ASN A 72 4.10 47.82 -10.08
N ARG A 73 4.25 47.29 -8.87
CA ARG A 73 4.60 45.87 -8.62
C ARG A 73 3.35 45.01 -8.51
N TYR A 74 2.47 45.09 -9.50
CA TYR A 74 1.19 44.37 -9.52
C TYR A 74 1.30 42.90 -9.93
N ARG A 75 2.39 42.58 -10.60
CA ARG A 75 2.70 41.23 -11.07
C ARG A 75 3.69 40.60 -10.12
N SER A 76 3.44 39.35 -9.73
CA SER A 76 4.26 38.63 -8.74
C SER A 76 5.73 38.56 -9.15
N GLU A 77 6.02 38.52 -10.45
CA GLU A 77 7.38 38.50 -11.00
C GLU A 77 8.14 39.81 -10.75
N LEU A 78 7.44 40.94 -10.55
CA LEU A 78 8.04 42.25 -10.34
C LEU A 78 8.30 42.56 -8.85
N VAL A 79 7.71 41.79 -7.94
CA VAL A 79 7.73 42.08 -6.49
C VAL A 79 9.16 42.10 -5.94
N ASN A 80 10.03 41.20 -6.42
CA ASN A 80 11.42 41.10 -5.98
C ASN A 80 12.44 41.59 -7.03
N MET A 81 11.97 42.12 -8.15
CA MET A 81 12.87 42.60 -9.20
C MET A 81 13.51 43.92 -8.79
N ILE A 82 14.83 44.02 -8.98
CA ILE A 82 15.56 45.28 -8.85
C ILE A 82 15.35 46.06 -10.14
N GLY A 83 14.78 47.26 -10.03
CA GLY A 83 14.47 48.09 -11.19
C GLY A 83 13.60 49.30 -10.83
N MET A 84 13.53 50.25 -11.76
CA MET A 84 12.76 51.48 -11.61
C MET A 84 11.34 51.29 -12.15
N PHE A 85 10.42 50.84 -11.29
CA PHE A 85 9.01 50.58 -11.66
C PHE A 85 8.05 51.70 -11.28
N VAL A 86 8.51 52.69 -10.53
CA VAL A 86 7.67 53.77 -10.01
C VAL A 86 7.02 54.55 -11.16
N SER A 87 5.70 54.70 -11.06
CA SER A 87 4.93 55.67 -11.84
C SER A 87 4.31 56.70 -10.90
N THR A 88 4.03 57.89 -11.44
CA THR A 88 3.29 58.93 -10.75
C THR A 88 1.89 59.00 -11.35
N LEU A 89 0.87 58.86 -10.51
CA LEU A 89 -0.53 58.88 -10.93
C LEU A 89 -1.24 60.14 -10.40
N PRO A 90 -1.99 60.86 -11.25
CA PRO A 90 -2.85 61.94 -10.81
C PRO A 90 -4.16 61.39 -10.25
N TYR A 91 -4.48 61.78 -9.02
CA TYR A 91 -5.77 61.56 -8.40
C TYR A 91 -6.54 62.88 -8.47
N ARG A 92 -7.55 62.95 -9.34
CA ARG A 92 -8.45 64.13 -9.43
C ARG A 92 -9.77 63.81 -8.73
N VAL A 93 -10.16 64.68 -7.82
CA VAL A 93 -11.36 64.56 -7.00
C VAL A 93 -12.11 65.89 -7.03
N GLU A 94 -13.39 65.83 -7.39
CA GLU A 94 -14.32 66.96 -7.30
C GLU A 94 -15.15 66.81 -6.01
N LEU A 95 -14.98 67.72 -5.05
CA LEU A 95 -15.64 67.71 -3.75
C LEU A 95 -16.93 68.54 -3.77
N ASP A 96 -18.00 68.02 -3.18
CA ASP A 96 -19.17 68.81 -2.84
C ASP A 96 -19.03 69.40 -1.42
N PRO A 97 -19.12 70.74 -1.24
CA PRO A 97 -19.07 71.37 0.08
C PRO A 97 -20.15 70.91 1.06
N GLN A 98 -21.22 70.26 0.58
CA GLN A 98 -22.30 69.73 1.42
C GLN A 98 -22.06 68.31 1.92
N TRP A 99 -21.03 67.61 1.43
CA TRP A 99 -20.74 66.24 1.85
C TRP A 99 -20.26 66.17 3.30
N SER A 100 -20.76 65.15 4.00
CA SER A 100 -20.15 64.63 5.22
C SER A 100 -18.77 64.03 4.93
N PHE A 101 -17.96 63.85 5.97
CA PHE A 101 -16.63 63.25 5.81
C PHE A 101 -16.71 61.80 5.27
N ASP A 102 -17.69 61.03 5.72
CA ASP A 102 -17.89 59.65 5.24
C ASP A 102 -18.22 59.61 3.74
N GLU A 103 -19.00 60.58 3.24
CA GLU A 103 -19.29 60.73 1.81
C GLU A 103 -18.03 61.09 1.01
N VAL A 104 -17.18 61.98 1.54
CA VAL A 104 -15.87 62.29 0.93
C VAL A 104 -15.00 61.04 0.87
N VAL A 105 -14.90 60.29 1.97
CA VAL A 105 -14.08 59.07 2.06
C VAL A 105 -14.54 58.03 1.04
N LYS A 106 -15.85 57.80 0.95
CA LYS A 106 -16.41 56.85 -0.03
C LYS A 106 -16.11 57.29 -1.47
N TYR A 107 -16.29 58.57 -1.77
CA TYR A 107 -16.01 59.09 -3.11
C TYR A 107 -14.52 58.97 -3.47
N VAL A 108 -13.63 59.32 -2.54
CA VAL A 108 -12.17 59.18 -2.74
C VAL A 108 -11.78 57.72 -2.89
N GLN A 109 -12.38 56.80 -2.13
CA GLN A 109 -12.16 55.36 -2.28
C GLN A 109 -12.53 54.87 -3.68
N GLU A 110 -13.72 55.21 -4.18
CA GLU A 110 -14.19 54.86 -5.52
C GLU A 110 -13.25 55.40 -6.61
N LYS A 111 -12.84 56.68 -6.49
CA LYS A 111 -11.86 57.28 -7.42
C LYS A 111 -10.50 56.60 -7.36
N CYS A 112 -10.00 56.26 -6.17
CA CYS A 112 -8.73 55.58 -6.01
C CYS A 112 -8.72 54.23 -6.72
N LEU A 113 -9.76 53.42 -6.55
CA LEU A 113 -9.88 52.12 -7.21
C LEU A 113 -9.94 52.29 -8.73
N SER A 114 -10.76 53.21 -9.23
CA SER A 114 -10.87 53.49 -10.67
C SER A 114 -9.54 53.94 -11.28
N ILE A 115 -8.76 54.78 -10.57
CA ILE A 115 -7.44 55.21 -11.04
C ILE A 115 -6.43 54.06 -11.03
N LEU A 116 -6.45 53.23 -9.98
CA LEU A 116 -5.53 52.09 -9.85
C LEU A 116 -5.79 51.00 -10.90
N GLU A 117 -7.04 50.77 -11.30
CA GLU A 117 -7.39 49.88 -12.42
C GLU A 117 -6.70 50.30 -13.74
N HIS A 118 -6.48 51.61 -13.91
CA HIS A 118 -5.87 52.20 -15.10
C HIS A 118 -4.42 52.67 -14.89
N SER A 119 -3.79 52.28 -13.77
CA SER A 119 -2.45 52.68 -13.34
C SER A 119 -1.32 52.35 -14.33
N HIS A 120 -1.58 51.44 -15.27
CA HIS A 120 -0.64 51.03 -16.30
C HIS A 120 -0.50 52.06 -17.44
N TYR A 121 -1.40 53.05 -17.53
CA TYR A 121 -1.32 54.10 -18.54
C TYR A 121 -0.28 55.15 -18.14
N PRO A 122 0.84 55.31 -18.88
CA PRO A 122 1.95 56.12 -18.39
C PRO A 122 1.60 57.61 -18.33
N LEU A 123 2.09 58.31 -17.31
CA LEU A 123 1.86 59.76 -17.12
C LEU A 123 2.20 60.59 -18.38
N GLN A 124 3.25 60.21 -19.13
CA GLN A 124 3.63 60.91 -20.35
C GLN A 124 2.52 60.88 -21.41
N HIS A 125 1.79 59.77 -21.50
CA HIS A 125 0.64 59.66 -22.39
C HIS A 125 -0.54 60.48 -21.87
N ILE A 126 -0.82 60.45 -20.56
CA ILE A 126 -1.85 61.32 -19.95
C ILE A 126 -1.59 62.79 -20.27
N LEU A 127 -0.34 63.25 -20.13
CA LEU A 127 0.04 64.62 -20.44
C LEU A 127 -0.10 64.95 -21.93
N SER A 128 0.30 64.02 -22.81
CA SER A 128 0.17 64.17 -24.25
C SER A 128 -1.29 64.28 -24.70
N ASP A 129 -2.14 63.40 -24.19
CA ASP A 129 -3.56 63.31 -24.54
C ASP A 129 -4.34 64.54 -24.05
N LEU A 130 -3.95 65.10 -22.91
CA LEU A 130 -4.50 66.34 -22.38
C LEU A 130 -3.84 67.61 -22.97
N HIS A 131 -2.90 67.46 -23.91
CA HIS A 131 -2.13 68.54 -24.52
C HIS A 131 -1.41 69.45 -23.50
N LEU A 132 -0.96 68.86 -22.38
CA LEU A 132 -0.23 69.56 -21.32
C LEU A 132 1.28 69.43 -21.55
N THR A 133 2.00 70.55 -21.51
CA THR A 133 3.48 70.55 -21.49
C THR A 133 3.98 70.36 -20.05
N GLN A 134 5.14 69.71 -19.85
CA GLN A 134 5.73 69.47 -18.51
C GLN A 134 5.87 70.75 -17.66
N SER A 135 5.96 71.92 -18.29
CA SER A 135 5.99 73.23 -17.63
C SER A 135 4.66 73.72 -17.04
N ASN A 136 3.52 73.11 -17.42
CA ASN A 136 2.16 73.57 -17.08
C ASN A 136 1.35 72.56 -16.23
N VAL A 137 2.02 71.60 -15.59
CA VAL A 137 1.35 70.54 -14.83
C VAL A 137 1.30 70.89 -13.34
N SER A 138 0.34 71.71 -12.93
CA SER A 138 0.20 72.15 -11.53
C SER A 138 -0.13 71.02 -10.55
N PHE A 139 -0.80 69.96 -11.00
CA PHE A 139 -1.15 68.84 -10.13
C PHE A 139 0.04 67.98 -9.68
N LEU A 140 1.19 68.06 -10.36
CA LEU A 140 2.43 67.39 -9.94
C LEU A 140 3.14 68.13 -8.79
N GLU A 141 2.61 69.26 -8.35
CA GLU A 141 3.20 70.10 -7.31
C GLU A 141 2.67 69.78 -5.92
N ILE A 142 1.53 69.11 -5.86
CA ILE A 142 0.90 68.65 -4.63
C ILE A 142 0.97 67.12 -4.67
N MET A 143 1.78 66.55 -3.79
CA MET A 143 1.96 65.11 -3.69
C MET A 143 1.45 64.59 -2.35
N PHE A 144 0.86 63.40 -2.39
CA PHE A 144 0.48 62.64 -1.20
C PHE A 144 0.98 61.22 -1.34
N ASP A 145 1.78 60.76 -0.40
CA ASP A 145 2.31 59.40 -0.37
C ASP A 145 2.22 58.82 1.04
N LEU A 146 1.90 57.53 1.13
CA LEU A 146 1.93 56.78 2.37
C LEU A 146 3.00 55.69 2.25
N ILE A 147 4.02 55.76 3.10
CA ILE A 147 5.08 54.76 3.16
C ILE A 147 4.96 54.03 4.50
N THR A 148 4.69 52.73 4.44
CA THR A 148 4.78 51.87 5.63
C THR A 148 6.23 51.48 5.82
N ILE A 149 6.88 52.11 6.80
CA ILE A 149 8.22 51.74 7.22
C ILE A 149 8.05 50.70 8.32
N SER A 150 8.43 49.45 8.05
CA SER A 150 8.69 48.49 9.15
C SER A 150 9.93 48.98 9.88
N GLU A 151 9.85 49.18 11.20
CA GLU A 151 10.99 49.60 12.01
C GLU A 151 12.24 48.76 11.67
N ASN A 152 13.39 49.43 11.58
CA ASN A 152 14.70 48.79 11.44
C ASN A 152 14.87 47.76 12.56
N VAL A 153 14.74 46.47 12.23
CA VAL A 153 14.95 45.37 13.18
C VAL A 153 16.44 45.06 13.25
N SER A 154 17.16 45.68 14.18
CA SER A 154 18.33 45.04 14.77
C SER A 154 17.85 43.81 15.54
N GLY A 155 18.28 42.61 15.13
CA GLY A 155 17.78 41.33 15.66
C GLY A 155 16.83 40.56 14.72
N LEU A 156 17.00 40.68 13.40
CA LEU A 156 16.29 39.89 12.39
C LEU A 156 16.49 38.38 12.64
N HIS A 157 15.51 37.76 13.30
CA HIS A 157 15.31 36.31 13.23
C HIS A 157 14.67 36.01 11.88
N LEU A 158 15.43 35.36 10.98
CA LEU A 158 14.89 34.84 9.72
C LEU A 158 13.93 33.69 10.04
N ASN A 159 12.66 34.03 10.21
CA ASN A 159 11.56 33.10 10.36
C ASN A 159 10.87 32.91 9.01
N ALA A 160 10.81 31.68 8.52
CA ALA A 160 10.17 31.31 7.26
C ALA A 160 9.27 30.07 7.47
N PRO A 161 8.26 29.81 6.63
CA PRO A 161 7.62 28.50 6.60
C PRO A 161 8.66 27.42 6.31
N ALA A 162 8.47 26.24 6.91
CA ALA A 162 9.23 25.05 6.54
C ALA A 162 8.84 24.59 5.13
N SER A 163 9.74 23.88 4.44
CA SER A 163 9.39 23.16 3.21
C SER A 163 8.38 22.06 3.52
N PHE A 164 7.67 21.57 2.50
CA PHE A 164 6.74 20.45 2.70
C PHE A 164 7.46 19.17 3.16
N ALA A 165 8.69 18.95 2.69
CA ALA A 165 9.51 17.81 3.11
C ALA A 165 9.91 17.91 4.60
N GLN A 166 10.31 19.11 5.06
CA GLN A 166 10.58 19.37 6.48
C GLN A 166 9.34 19.13 7.35
N ALA A 167 8.20 19.68 6.93
CA ALA A 167 6.94 19.52 7.63
C ALA A 167 6.54 18.05 7.77
N ARG A 168 6.70 17.27 6.69
CA ARG A 168 6.43 15.83 6.69
C ARG A 168 7.29 15.07 7.69
N ILE A 169 8.61 15.22 7.66
CA ILE A 169 9.49 14.49 8.61
C ILE A 169 9.14 14.84 10.05
N TRP A 170 8.95 16.14 10.34
CA TRP A 170 8.59 16.61 11.68
C TRP A 170 7.24 16.06 12.17
N LEU A 171 6.26 15.90 11.27
CA LEU A 171 4.95 15.30 11.56
C LEU A 171 5.04 13.78 11.69
N ASP A 172 5.79 13.11 10.82
CA ASP A 172 5.96 11.66 10.82
C ASP A 172 6.51 11.18 12.18
N GLU A 173 7.52 11.87 12.72
CA GLU A 173 8.09 11.61 14.05
C GLU A 173 7.10 11.79 15.21
N ARG A 174 6.10 12.65 15.06
CA ARG A 174 5.13 12.98 16.12
C ARG A 174 3.81 12.24 16.03
N ILE A 175 3.45 11.75 14.84
CA ILE A 175 2.14 11.15 14.56
C ILE A 175 2.26 9.66 14.24
N ARG A 176 3.19 9.26 13.36
CA ARG A 176 3.30 7.86 12.92
C ARG A 176 4.06 7.00 13.92
N PHE A 177 5.07 7.59 14.54
CA PHE A 177 5.86 6.98 15.61
C PHE A 177 5.38 7.54 16.95
N ASN A 178 5.26 6.69 17.98
CA ASN A 178 4.67 7.08 19.26
C ASN A 178 5.45 8.26 19.89
N PRO A 179 4.87 9.47 19.99
CA PRO A 179 5.58 10.67 20.43
C PRO A 179 5.92 10.64 21.93
N ASP A 180 5.16 9.90 22.73
CA ASP A 180 5.32 9.86 24.19
C ASP A 180 6.39 8.85 24.64
N ASN A 181 6.80 7.94 23.74
CA ASN A 181 7.83 6.95 24.00
C ASN A 181 8.51 6.51 22.68
N PRO A 182 9.32 7.37 22.04
CA PRO A 182 10.03 7.01 20.82
C PRO A 182 11.02 5.89 21.15
N GLN A 183 10.80 4.70 20.59
CA GLN A 183 11.67 3.55 20.87
C GLN A 183 12.97 3.58 20.05
N ILE A 184 12.95 4.26 18.89
CA ILE A 184 14.07 4.31 17.95
C ILE A 184 13.98 5.58 17.08
N ALA A 185 15.12 6.19 16.78
CA ALA A 185 15.25 7.28 15.83
C ALA A 185 15.12 6.77 14.39
N ILE A 186 14.28 7.46 13.61
CA ILE A 186 13.99 7.08 12.22
C ILE A 186 14.74 7.98 11.22
N TYR A 187 15.06 9.22 11.62
CA TYR A 187 15.59 10.26 10.74
C TYR A 187 17.01 10.74 11.12
N ASN A 188 17.77 9.96 11.88
CA ASN A 188 19.21 10.20 12.07
C ASN A 188 20.00 9.70 10.85
N MET A 189 20.95 10.50 10.36
CA MET A 189 21.79 10.21 9.20
C MET A 189 23.29 10.18 9.58
N PRO A 190 23.79 9.09 10.20
CA PRO A 190 25.21 8.97 10.50
C PRO A 190 26.02 8.60 9.26
N PHE A 191 26.99 9.45 8.89
CA PHE A 191 28.00 9.19 7.86
C PHE A 191 29.34 8.86 8.52
N VAL A 192 29.86 7.66 8.26
CA VAL A 192 31.03 7.10 8.96
C VAL A 192 32.25 7.09 8.06
N TYR A 193 33.36 7.66 8.54
CA TYR A 193 34.62 7.79 7.80
C TYR A 193 35.80 7.27 8.60
N ARG A 194 36.83 6.82 7.86
CA ARG A 194 38.16 6.48 8.36
C ARG A 194 39.22 7.14 7.50
N LEU A 195 40.40 7.39 8.06
CA LEU A 195 41.54 7.81 7.26
C LEU A 195 42.09 6.62 6.47
N GLN A 196 42.62 6.87 5.28
CA GLN A 196 43.41 5.86 4.58
C GLN A 196 44.69 5.52 5.37
N PRO A 197 45.18 4.26 5.28
CA PRO A 197 46.44 3.86 5.91
C PRO A 197 47.58 4.82 5.58
N GLY A 198 48.26 5.32 6.61
CA GLY A 198 49.39 6.25 6.48
C GLY A 198 49.04 7.74 6.50
N HIS A 199 47.75 8.11 6.50
CA HIS A 199 47.33 9.50 6.67
C HIS A 199 47.08 9.85 8.15
N THR A 200 47.20 11.14 8.48
CA THR A 200 46.88 11.67 9.82
C THR A 200 46.12 12.99 9.73
N LEU A 201 45.18 13.26 10.64
CA LEU A 201 44.36 14.47 10.58
C LEU A 201 44.38 15.21 11.91
N SER A 202 44.60 16.54 11.89
CA SER A 202 44.63 17.35 13.11
C SER A 202 43.22 17.59 13.64
N ILE A 203 42.97 17.15 14.86
CA ILE A 203 41.68 17.30 15.54
C ILE A 203 41.40 18.76 15.85
N LYS A 204 42.41 19.49 16.28
CA LYS A 204 42.29 20.92 16.56
C LYS A 204 41.88 21.72 15.32
N GLN A 205 42.48 21.41 14.17
CA GLN A 205 42.12 22.03 12.90
C GLN A 205 40.74 21.58 12.41
N LEU A 206 40.41 20.28 12.55
CA LEU A 206 39.10 19.75 12.23
C LEU A 206 37.99 20.45 13.04
N ARG A 207 38.18 20.64 14.35
CA ARG A 207 37.24 21.37 15.22
C ARG A 207 36.99 22.79 14.71
N HIS A 208 38.05 23.54 14.47
CA HIS A 208 37.95 24.91 14.01
C HIS A 208 37.22 25.02 12.66
N THR A 209 37.53 24.11 11.74
CA THR A 209 37.00 24.12 10.38
C THR A 209 35.56 23.61 10.29
N LEU A 210 35.16 22.71 11.19
CA LEU A 210 33.76 22.35 11.40
C LEU A 210 32.93 23.56 11.84
N HIS A 211 33.42 24.39 12.77
CA HIS A 211 32.71 25.62 13.14
C HIS A 211 32.52 26.56 11.95
N LEU A 212 33.56 26.78 11.13
CA LEU A 212 33.44 27.59 9.92
C LEU A 212 32.41 27.01 8.96
N THR A 213 32.45 25.70 8.73
CA THR A 213 31.57 25.00 7.79
C THR A 213 30.11 25.03 8.25
N VAL A 214 29.84 24.77 9.53
CA VAL A 214 28.49 24.85 10.10
C VAL A 214 27.94 26.28 10.05
N ASN A 215 28.78 27.28 10.35
CA ASN A 215 28.38 28.69 10.29
C ASN A 215 28.05 29.16 8.87
N LYS A 216 28.74 28.65 7.85
CA LYS A 216 28.47 28.98 6.44
C LYS A 216 27.05 28.58 6.00
N HIS A 217 26.51 27.50 6.58
CA HIS A 217 25.27 26.86 6.11
C HIS A 217 24.12 27.00 7.12
N PRO A 218 23.16 27.93 6.89
CA PRO A 218 22.02 28.16 7.80
C PRO A 218 21.23 26.91 8.21
N SER A 219 21.07 25.96 7.30
CA SER A 219 20.33 24.70 7.54
C SER A 219 20.90 23.89 8.71
N LEU A 220 22.21 23.97 8.97
CA LEU A 220 22.88 23.22 10.04
C LEU A 220 22.73 23.85 11.44
N HIS A 221 22.08 25.01 11.53
CA HIS A 221 21.78 25.71 12.78
C HIS A 221 20.38 26.34 12.72
N THR A 222 19.43 25.61 12.12
CA THR A 222 18.03 25.99 11.99
C THR A 222 17.16 25.19 12.97
N SER A 223 16.23 25.88 13.63
CA SER A 223 15.20 25.30 14.50
C SER A 223 13.86 25.19 13.78
N LEU A 224 13.11 24.11 14.03
CA LEU A 224 11.75 23.87 13.53
C LEU A 224 10.73 24.00 14.66
N HIS A 225 9.72 24.84 14.49
CA HIS A 225 8.69 25.10 15.50
C HIS A 225 7.31 25.24 14.86
N PHE A 226 6.30 24.66 15.49
CA PHE A 226 4.93 24.74 14.99
C PHE A 226 4.28 26.07 15.40
N ASN A 227 3.76 26.82 14.43
CA ASN A 227 3.01 28.04 14.70
C ASN A 227 1.51 27.75 14.71
N ILE A 228 0.92 27.75 15.92
CA ILE A 228 -0.50 27.43 16.13
C ILE A 228 -1.43 28.41 15.40
N GLN A 229 -1.11 29.70 15.35
CA GLN A 229 -1.97 30.71 14.72
C GLN A 229 -1.99 30.57 13.19
N LYS A 230 -0.85 30.21 12.60
CA LYS A 230 -0.73 30.01 11.15
C LYS A 230 -1.06 28.58 10.72
N ASN A 231 -1.20 27.65 11.67
CA ASN A 231 -1.33 26.21 11.43
C ASN A 231 -0.25 25.66 10.48
N LEU A 232 0.99 26.13 10.65
CA LEU A 232 2.12 25.82 9.76
C LEU A 232 3.39 25.58 10.59
N LEU A 233 4.21 24.64 10.12
CA LEU A 233 5.57 24.50 10.63
C LEU A 233 6.43 25.64 10.12
N MET A 234 7.15 26.28 11.03
CA MET A 234 8.06 27.39 10.76
C MET A 234 9.49 26.96 11.04
N GLN A 235 10.43 27.50 10.27
CA GLN A 235 11.86 27.36 10.47
C GLN A 235 12.48 28.69 10.88
N ARG A 236 13.48 28.63 11.75
CA ARG A 236 14.21 29.80 12.25
C ARG A 236 15.70 29.52 12.30
N VAL A 237 16.48 30.34 11.59
CA VAL A 237 17.95 30.34 11.68
C VAL A 237 18.36 30.94 13.03
N ILE A 238 19.19 30.21 13.79
CA ILE A 238 19.65 30.66 15.09
C ILE A 238 20.92 31.49 14.92
N ASN A 239 20.80 32.83 15.01
CA ASN A 239 21.94 33.75 15.02
C ASN A 239 22.57 33.81 16.42
N HIS A 240 23.88 33.55 16.50
CA HIS A 240 24.64 33.55 17.75
C HIS A 240 25.59 34.74 17.92
N GLU A 241 25.53 35.75 17.05
CA GLU A 241 26.31 36.99 17.25
C GLU A 241 25.93 37.64 18.60
N GLY A 242 26.83 37.53 19.59
CA GLY A 242 26.71 38.23 20.88
C GLY A 242 26.32 37.39 22.11
N LYS A 243 26.15 36.06 22.01
CA LYS A 243 26.02 35.20 23.21
C LYS A 243 27.37 34.56 23.55
N ASN A 244 27.79 34.69 24.82
CA ASN A 244 28.99 34.03 25.36
C ASN A 244 29.11 32.58 24.90
N ASN A 245 30.33 32.17 24.55
CA ASN A 245 30.84 30.92 23.94
C ASN A 245 30.37 29.55 24.49
N ASN A 246 29.28 29.43 25.25
CA ASN A 246 28.87 28.18 25.90
C ASN A 246 27.63 27.49 25.29
N ASN A 247 26.91 28.09 24.33
CA ASN A 247 25.88 27.36 23.57
C ASN A 247 26.49 26.88 22.26
N ASN A 248 27.05 25.67 22.26
CA ASN A 248 27.59 25.05 21.05
C ASN A 248 26.45 24.78 20.04
N MET A 249 26.58 25.30 18.81
CA MET A 249 25.63 25.05 17.70
C MET A 249 25.52 23.56 17.32
N PHE A 250 26.54 22.77 17.63
CA PHE A 250 26.62 21.33 17.41
C PHE A 250 27.56 20.72 18.46
N SER A 251 27.44 19.42 18.71
CA SER A 251 28.31 18.72 19.65
C SER A 251 29.49 18.03 18.93
N ILE A 252 30.67 18.10 19.53
CA ILE A 252 31.82 17.25 19.17
C ILE A 252 32.07 16.31 20.33
N ILE A 253 31.83 15.02 20.11
CA ILE A 253 31.95 13.97 21.14
C ILE A 253 33.20 13.14 20.83
N GLU A 254 33.91 12.77 21.90
CA GLU A 254 35.15 12.01 21.82
C GLU A 254 35.06 10.77 22.72
N THR A 255 35.22 9.59 22.14
CA THR A 255 35.13 8.31 22.86
C THR A 255 36.34 7.42 22.56
N ILE A 256 36.80 6.64 23.54
CA ILE A 256 37.93 5.70 23.37
C ILE A 256 37.38 4.27 23.22
N TYR A 257 37.75 3.61 22.13
CA TYR A 257 37.36 2.23 21.81
C TYR A 257 38.30 1.20 22.48
N LYS A 258 37.71 0.16 23.12
CA LYS A 258 38.39 -1.06 23.61
C LYS A 258 37.99 -2.25 22.73
N LEU A 259 38.94 -3.13 22.40
CA LEU A 259 38.72 -4.26 21.48
C LEU A 259 37.77 -5.32 22.09
N GLY A 260 36.64 -5.64 21.43
CA GLY A 260 35.79 -6.80 21.77
C GLY A 260 34.28 -6.56 21.62
N GLU A 261 33.73 -5.56 22.30
CA GLU A 261 32.34 -5.08 22.21
C GLU A 261 32.38 -3.58 22.56
N GLN A 262 31.98 -2.70 21.64
CA GLN A 262 31.66 -1.27 21.88
C GLN A 262 31.45 -0.44 20.58
N LEU A 263 32.11 -0.73 19.45
CA LEU A 263 32.00 0.12 18.25
C LEU A 263 30.64 -0.03 17.56
N ASN A 264 30.15 -1.26 17.40
CA ASN A 264 28.82 -1.52 16.85
C ASN A 264 27.73 -0.89 17.72
N ASP A 265 27.86 -0.94 19.05
CA ASP A 265 26.89 -0.32 19.97
C ASP A 265 26.88 1.19 19.83
N ILE A 266 28.04 1.84 19.69
CA ILE A 266 28.14 3.27 19.43
C ILE A 266 27.50 3.63 18.08
N LEU A 267 27.78 2.86 17.03
CA LEU A 267 27.16 3.07 15.71
C LEU A 267 25.64 2.87 15.74
N HIS A 268 25.17 1.87 16.49
CA HIS A 268 23.76 1.63 16.73
C HIS A 268 23.13 2.79 17.50
N ASP A 269 23.77 3.29 18.55
CA ASP A 269 23.28 4.45 19.32
C ASP A 269 23.19 5.70 18.42
N GLU A 270 24.22 6.01 17.62
CA GLU A 270 24.20 7.13 16.66
C GLU A 270 23.00 7.06 15.69
N LYS A 271 22.62 5.84 15.26
CA LYS A 271 21.49 5.64 14.34
C LYS A 271 20.14 5.63 15.05
N ARG A 272 20.05 5.08 16.26
CA ARG A 272 18.79 4.67 16.90
C ARG A 272 18.36 5.57 18.05
N ASN A 273 19.25 6.36 18.62
CA ASN A 273 18.92 7.12 19.81
C ASN A 273 18.05 8.34 19.44
N PRO A 274 16.78 8.40 19.90
CA PRO A 274 15.84 9.47 19.54
C PRO A 274 16.16 10.79 20.25
N HIS A 275 17.11 10.80 21.19
CA HIS A 275 17.48 11.96 21.99
C HIS A 275 18.77 12.64 21.50
N LEU A 276 19.35 12.20 20.37
CA LEU A 276 20.59 12.81 19.87
C LEU A 276 20.40 14.20 19.30
N PHE A 277 19.21 14.46 18.74
CA PHE A 277 18.88 15.72 18.11
C PHE A 277 17.60 16.29 18.72
N ASP A 278 17.55 17.61 18.79
CA ASP A 278 16.34 18.35 19.08
C ASP A 278 16.20 19.45 18.02
N ALA A 279 15.39 19.16 17.00
CA ALA A 279 15.13 20.10 15.92
C ALA A 279 14.43 21.37 16.41
N ALA A 280 13.75 21.36 17.57
CA ALA A 280 13.12 22.57 18.12
C ALA A 280 14.17 23.55 18.69
N GLU A 281 15.27 23.03 19.22
CA GLU A 281 16.40 23.81 19.75
C GLU A 281 17.50 24.06 18.72
N GLY A 282 17.36 23.50 17.51
CA GLY A 282 18.33 23.65 16.41
C GLY A 282 19.60 22.80 16.56
N LEU A 283 19.56 21.79 17.43
CA LEU A 283 20.61 20.78 17.57
C LEU A 283 20.39 19.68 16.53
N VAL A 284 20.95 19.88 15.33
CA VAL A 284 20.63 19.08 14.12
C VAL A 284 21.87 18.47 13.46
N PHE A 285 23.05 18.72 14.03
CA PHE A 285 24.34 18.16 13.61
C PHE A 285 25.18 17.80 14.84
N ARG A 286 25.91 16.69 14.74
CA ARG A 286 26.95 16.30 15.70
C ARG A 286 28.11 15.59 14.99
N CYS A 287 29.30 15.76 15.52
CA CYS A 287 30.50 15.05 15.09
C CYS A 287 30.98 14.13 16.23
N HIS A 288 31.12 12.83 15.98
CA HIS A 288 31.64 11.89 16.96
C HIS A 288 32.97 11.31 16.47
N ILE A 289 34.02 11.54 17.24
CA ILE A 289 35.36 11.03 17.01
C ILE A 289 35.60 9.85 17.96
N ILE A 290 35.96 8.69 17.41
CA ILE A 290 36.18 7.46 18.17
C ILE A 290 37.64 7.03 18.00
N TYR A 291 38.38 7.04 19.10
CA TYR A 291 39.81 6.71 19.13
C TYR A 291 40.08 5.24 19.35
N TYR A 292 41.05 4.68 18.62
CA TYR A 292 41.53 3.34 18.87
C TYR A 292 42.54 3.29 20.04
N LYS A 293 42.10 2.74 21.19
CA LYS A 293 42.89 2.42 22.40
C LYS A 293 43.49 3.59 23.21
N GLN A 294 43.84 4.74 22.62
CA GLN A 294 44.35 5.90 23.36
C GLN A 294 44.21 7.20 22.56
N ILE A 295 43.90 8.32 23.22
CA ILE A 295 44.01 9.67 22.62
C ILE A 295 45.49 9.93 22.34
N SER A 296 45.86 10.18 21.08
CA SER A 296 47.25 10.49 20.75
C SER A 296 47.66 11.79 21.46
N SER A 297 48.86 11.82 22.05
CA SER A 297 49.39 13.01 22.75
C SER A 297 49.59 14.24 21.84
N ASN A 298 49.38 14.08 20.53
CA ASN A 298 49.70 15.05 19.49
C ASN A 298 48.45 15.64 18.81
N ASP A 299 47.22 15.39 19.30
CA ASP A 299 45.96 15.84 18.68
C ASP A 299 45.81 15.42 17.20
N LEU A 300 46.30 14.21 16.85
CA LEU A 300 46.23 13.64 15.50
C LEU A 300 45.38 12.37 15.48
N LEU A 301 44.45 12.30 14.53
CA LEU A 301 43.73 11.08 14.15
C LEU A 301 44.58 10.23 13.21
N SER A 302 44.40 8.92 13.29
CA SER A 302 45.04 7.89 12.48
C SER A 302 44.01 7.08 11.69
N ASP A 303 44.49 6.18 10.84
CA ASP A 303 43.69 5.22 10.05
C ASP A 303 42.85 4.24 10.89
N LYS A 304 43.14 4.13 12.19
CA LYS A 304 42.38 3.28 13.13
C LYS A 304 41.23 4.00 13.82
N ASP A 305 41.23 5.32 13.77
CA ASP A 305 40.20 6.15 14.39
C ASP A 305 39.00 6.30 13.43
N VAL A 306 37.82 6.56 14.00
CA VAL A 306 36.57 6.71 13.24
C VAL A 306 36.00 8.10 13.46
N ILE A 307 35.51 8.71 12.38
CA ILE A 307 34.81 9.98 12.40
C ILE A 307 33.37 9.75 11.93
N ILE A 308 32.40 10.18 12.72
CA ILE A 308 30.98 10.12 12.38
C ILE A 308 30.46 11.55 12.27
N PHE A 309 29.93 11.91 11.10
CA PHE A 309 29.13 13.11 10.92
C PHE A 309 27.67 12.70 10.92
N ASN A 310 26.92 13.06 11.95
CA ASN A 310 25.52 12.67 12.08
C ASN A 310 24.64 13.92 11.97
N PHE A 311 23.62 13.84 11.12
CA PHE A 311 22.70 14.93 10.82
C PHE A 311 21.25 14.47 11.05
N HIS A 312 20.37 15.42 11.36
CA HIS A 312 18.94 15.17 11.32
C HIS A 312 18.39 15.32 9.90
N HIS A 313 17.70 14.31 9.38
CA HIS A 313 17.25 14.26 7.98
C HIS A 313 16.30 15.41 7.61
N ALA A 314 15.56 15.97 8.58
CA ALA A 314 14.72 17.16 8.34
C ALA A 314 15.48 18.36 7.74
N LEU A 315 16.80 18.45 7.90
CA LEU A 315 17.62 19.60 7.48
C LEU A 315 18.79 19.21 6.58
N PHE A 316 18.90 17.94 6.22
CA PHE A 316 20.03 17.40 5.48
C PHE A 316 19.59 16.19 4.63
N ASP A 317 20.15 16.05 3.44
CA ASP A 317 19.93 14.91 2.55
C ASP A 317 21.26 14.33 2.03
N PHE A 318 21.20 13.18 1.34
CA PHE A 318 22.42 12.51 0.87
C PHE A 318 23.31 13.40 -0.03
N PRO A 319 22.78 14.12 -1.04
CA PRO A 319 23.61 15.00 -1.85
C PRO A 319 24.27 16.15 -1.07
N SER A 320 23.65 16.62 0.03
CA SER A 320 24.24 17.64 0.91
C SER A 320 25.60 17.22 1.47
N MET A 321 25.87 15.92 1.63
CA MET A 321 27.14 15.43 2.15
C MET A 321 28.34 15.82 1.28
N LYS A 322 28.16 15.80 -0.05
CA LYS A 322 29.22 16.20 -0.99
C LYS A 322 29.57 17.68 -0.85
N ILE A 323 28.56 18.53 -0.62
CA ILE A 323 28.72 19.98 -0.41
C ILE A 323 29.43 20.23 0.93
N PHE A 324 28.98 19.54 1.98
CA PHE A 324 29.56 19.64 3.32
C PHE A 324 31.06 19.27 3.32
N LEU A 325 31.43 18.13 2.71
CA LEU A 325 32.82 17.69 2.67
C LEU A 325 33.71 18.59 1.80
N HIS A 326 33.16 19.11 0.70
CA HIS A 326 33.88 20.07 -0.13
C HIS A 326 34.25 21.34 0.66
N ASP A 327 33.28 21.92 1.35
CA ASP A 327 33.48 23.12 2.16
C ASP A 327 34.36 22.84 3.37
N LEU A 328 34.19 21.69 4.03
CA LEU A 328 35.06 21.27 5.13
C LEU A 328 36.52 21.18 4.69
N ASN A 329 36.78 20.59 3.52
CA ASN A 329 38.12 20.50 2.96
C ASN A 329 38.71 21.88 2.60
N GLN A 330 37.89 22.77 2.02
CA GLN A 330 38.31 24.14 1.69
C GLN A 330 38.69 24.90 2.96
N ALA A 331 37.83 24.86 3.98
CA ALA A 331 38.08 25.45 5.28
C ALA A 331 39.35 24.87 5.92
N TYR A 332 39.52 23.55 5.85
CA TYR A 332 40.68 22.86 6.41
C TYR A 332 41.98 23.26 5.74
N THR A 333 42.00 23.32 4.41
CA THR A 333 43.21 23.60 3.63
C THR A 333 43.62 25.08 3.73
N THR A 334 42.65 25.99 3.71
CA THR A 334 42.94 27.44 3.59
C THR A 334 42.79 28.20 4.90
N GLY A 335 42.14 27.61 5.91
CA GLY A 335 41.80 28.27 7.17
C GLY A 335 40.61 29.26 7.07
N GLN A 336 39.99 29.41 5.89
CA GLN A 336 38.85 30.29 5.64
C GLN A 336 37.85 29.63 4.68
N LEU A 337 36.62 30.13 4.66
CA LEU A 337 35.63 29.76 3.64
C LEU A 337 35.40 30.97 2.73
N LEU A 338 35.50 30.74 1.43
CA LEU A 338 35.09 31.75 0.45
C LEU A 338 33.57 31.68 0.33
N TYR A 339 32.94 32.85 0.47
CA TYR A 339 31.54 33.02 0.12
C TYR A 339 31.50 33.32 -1.37
N ASP A 340 30.72 32.55 -2.13
CA ASP A 340 30.53 32.81 -3.55
C ASP A 340 29.51 33.96 -3.68
N ASP A 341 29.97 35.15 -4.07
CA ASP A 341 29.16 36.36 -4.22
C ASP A 341 27.95 36.17 -5.17
N ASN A 342 27.94 35.09 -5.96
CA ASN A 342 26.90 34.77 -6.94
C ASN A 342 25.77 33.83 -6.43
N THR A 343 25.81 33.33 -5.19
CA THR A 343 24.79 32.39 -4.67
C THR A 343 24.03 32.94 -3.46
N ASN A 344 23.08 33.83 -3.72
CA ASN A 344 22.24 34.42 -2.67
C ASN A 344 21.08 33.52 -2.20
N LEU A 345 20.85 32.37 -2.83
CA LEU A 345 19.71 31.51 -2.51
C LEU A 345 20.05 30.58 -1.35
N ARG A 346 19.30 30.68 -0.25
CA ARG A 346 19.39 29.81 0.92
C ARG A 346 18.24 28.80 0.92
N TYR A 347 18.34 27.75 1.72
CA TYR A 347 17.26 26.76 1.84
C TYR A 347 15.93 27.37 2.30
N LEU A 348 15.98 28.36 3.19
CA LEU A 348 14.79 29.11 3.62
C LEU A 348 14.09 29.84 2.46
N ASP A 349 14.86 30.36 1.49
CA ASP A 349 14.30 31.01 0.31
C ASP A 349 13.62 29.98 -0.59
N TYR A 350 14.25 28.81 -0.76
CA TYR A 350 13.64 27.67 -1.44
C TYR A 350 12.30 27.27 -0.80
N ALA A 351 12.25 27.13 0.52
CA ALA A 351 11.03 26.74 1.23
C ALA A 351 9.90 27.77 1.04
N VAL A 352 10.21 29.07 1.04
CA VAL A 352 9.22 30.13 0.75
C VAL A 352 8.73 30.03 -0.70
N ILE A 353 9.63 29.84 -1.66
CA ILE A 353 9.29 29.71 -3.09
C ILE A 353 8.41 28.48 -3.31
N GLU A 354 8.74 27.34 -2.68
CA GLU A 354 7.97 26.10 -2.77
C GLU A 354 6.53 26.29 -2.27
N GLN A 355 6.35 26.98 -1.13
CA GLN A 355 5.04 27.29 -0.55
C GLN A 355 4.19 28.23 -1.41
N GLN A 356 4.80 29.05 -2.27
CA GLN A 356 4.11 30.05 -3.11
C GLN A 356 3.95 29.62 -4.56
N MET A 357 4.55 28.50 -4.97
CA MET A 357 4.56 28.07 -6.36
C MET A 357 3.14 27.71 -6.83
N SER A 358 2.72 28.26 -7.98
CA SER A 358 1.48 27.80 -8.63
C SER A 358 1.69 26.43 -9.25
N MET A 359 0.86 25.45 -8.86
CA MET A 359 1.07 24.04 -9.21
C MET A 359 -0.12 23.42 -9.95
N THR A 360 -0.95 24.22 -10.63
CA THR A 360 -2.21 23.74 -11.24
C THR A 360 -2.01 22.56 -12.20
N GLY A 361 -0.98 22.60 -13.07
CA GLY A 361 -0.72 21.52 -14.01
C GLY A 361 -0.29 20.21 -13.33
N ALA A 362 0.55 20.30 -12.28
CA ALA A 362 0.95 19.15 -11.49
C ALA A 362 -0.22 18.58 -10.68
N SER A 363 -1.04 19.46 -10.09
CA SER A 363 -2.23 19.07 -9.34
C SER A 363 -3.24 18.30 -10.22
N MET A 364 -3.53 18.80 -11.43
CA MET A 364 -4.40 18.10 -12.38
C MET A 364 -3.83 16.74 -12.80
N PHE A 365 -2.51 16.65 -13.00
CA PHE A 365 -1.86 15.39 -13.34
C PHE A 365 -2.02 14.35 -12.22
N TRP A 366 -1.73 14.71 -10.96
CA TRP A 366 -1.82 13.77 -9.84
C TRP A 366 -3.26 13.31 -9.55
N LEU A 367 -4.23 14.22 -9.68
CA LEU A 367 -5.66 13.87 -9.62
C LEU A 367 -6.06 12.84 -10.68
N ASP A 368 -5.53 12.97 -11.89
CA ASP A 368 -5.82 12.03 -12.99
C ASP A 368 -5.08 10.70 -12.81
N ALA A 369 -3.79 10.75 -12.48
CA ALA A 369 -2.93 9.57 -12.29
C ALA A 369 -3.46 8.63 -11.18
N LEU A 370 -4.05 9.20 -10.12
CA LEU A 370 -4.57 8.44 -8.97
C LEU A 370 -6.08 8.18 -9.06
N ARG A 371 -6.74 8.53 -10.17
CA ARG A 371 -8.19 8.36 -10.30
C ARG A 371 -8.62 6.91 -10.13
N GLY A 372 -9.46 6.64 -9.14
CA GLY A 372 -9.97 5.29 -8.84
C GLY A 372 -8.94 4.37 -8.18
N CYS A 373 -7.76 4.88 -7.82
CA CYS A 373 -6.80 4.14 -7.00
C CYS A 373 -7.34 4.02 -5.57
N LYS A 374 -7.23 2.84 -4.97
CA LYS A 374 -7.60 2.62 -3.57
C LYS A 374 -6.44 2.99 -2.66
N LEU A 375 -6.24 4.29 -2.44
CA LEU A 375 -5.09 4.83 -1.72
C LEU A 375 -5.10 4.49 -0.22
N ASP A 376 -6.21 4.00 0.33
CA ASP A 376 -6.41 3.57 1.72
C ASP A 376 -6.19 2.06 1.93
N GLN A 377 -6.02 1.28 0.86
CA GLN A 377 -5.84 -0.17 0.93
C GLN A 377 -4.36 -0.54 0.75
N PRO A 378 -3.71 -1.17 1.75
CA PRO A 378 -2.34 -1.64 1.59
C PRO A 378 -2.26 -2.78 0.56
N LEU A 379 -1.08 -2.98 0.00
CA LEU A 379 -0.82 -4.15 -0.83
C LEU A 379 -1.04 -5.43 -0.03
N SER A 380 -1.56 -6.47 -0.68
CA SER A 380 -1.83 -7.77 -0.04
C SER A 380 -0.55 -8.59 0.13
N LEU A 381 0.41 -8.06 0.88
CA LEU A 381 1.69 -8.71 1.17
C LEU A 381 1.51 -9.90 2.13
N PRO A 382 2.36 -10.94 2.06
CA PRO A 382 2.30 -12.11 2.93
C PRO A 382 2.88 -11.80 4.32
N CYS A 383 2.19 -10.95 5.08
CA CYS A 383 2.58 -10.58 6.44
C CYS A 383 2.33 -11.73 7.43
N ASP A 384 3.20 -11.87 8.44
CA ASP A 384 3.03 -12.82 9.55
C ASP A 384 1.99 -12.32 10.57
N ARG A 385 1.76 -11.00 10.61
CA ARG A 385 0.88 -10.32 11.57
C ARG A 385 0.05 -9.25 10.87
N TYR A 386 -1.06 -8.87 11.49
CA TYR A 386 -1.91 -7.76 11.05
C TYR A 386 -1.74 -6.59 12.01
N ARG A 387 -1.58 -5.37 11.48
CA ARG A 387 -1.59 -4.14 12.28
C ARG A 387 -3.03 -3.71 12.57
N LEU A 388 -3.35 -3.50 13.84
CA LEU A 388 -4.66 -2.99 14.24
C LEU A 388 -4.75 -1.48 13.95
N ALA A 389 -5.96 -0.96 13.75
CA ALA A 389 -6.19 0.43 13.33
C ALA A 389 -5.62 1.51 14.28
N ASN A 390 -5.43 1.17 15.56
CA ASN A 390 -4.96 2.09 16.62
C ASN A 390 -3.48 1.89 16.98
N GLU A 391 -2.76 1.01 16.28
CA GLU A 391 -1.35 0.74 16.58
C GLU A 391 -0.43 1.70 15.83
N HIS A 392 0.48 2.33 16.57
CA HIS A 392 1.58 3.10 15.99
C HIS A 392 2.66 2.18 15.45
N ARG A 393 3.44 2.68 14.47
CA ARG A 393 4.63 1.98 13.99
C ARG A 393 5.70 2.02 15.09
N THR A 394 6.34 0.89 15.37
CA THR A 394 7.49 0.90 16.29
C THR A 394 8.76 1.42 15.61
N GLY A 395 8.80 1.34 14.28
CA GLY A 395 9.97 1.67 13.46
C GLY A 395 11.01 0.57 13.37
N HIS A 396 10.88 -0.49 14.17
CA HIS A 396 11.76 -1.65 14.08
C HIS A 396 11.54 -2.40 12.76
N ALA A 397 12.63 -2.75 12.12
CA ALA A 397 12.65 -3.49 10.88
C ALA A 397 13.80 -4.49 10.85
N THR A 398 13.62 -5.51 10.02
CA THR A 398 14.68 -6.41 9.57
C THR A 398 15.08 -6.02 8.15
N SER A 399 16.33 -6.30 7.80
CA SER A 399 16.89 -6.00 6.48
C SER A 399 17.63 -7.22 5.96
N ILE A 400 17.38 -7.56 4.70
CA ILE A 400 18.14 -8.58 3.97
C ILE A 400 18.76 -7.91 2.76
N SER A 401 20.09 -7.92 2.70
CA SER A 401 20.86 -7.35 1.60
C SER A 401 21.61 -8.44 0.85
N PHE A 402 21.65 -8.35 -0.48
CA PHE A 402 22.45 -9.28 -1.29
C PHE A 402 22.86 -8.65 -2.63
N ASP A 403 24.00 -9.11 -3.13
CA ASP A 403 24.52 -8.75 -4.44
C ASP A 403 23.90 -9.64 -5.52
N PHE A 404 23.63 -9.08 -6.69
CA PHE A 404 23.14 -9.87 -7.82
C PHE A 404 24.25 -10.78 -8.38
N GLY A 405 25.52 -10.50 -8.02
CA GLY A 405 26.69 -11.16 -8.57
C GLY A 405 27.01 -10.68 -9.98
N GLN A 406 28.18 -11.07 -10.47
CA GLN A 406 28.71 -10.57 -11.75
C GLN A 406 27.85 -10.95 -12.95
N HIS A 407 27.31 -12.17 -12.98
CA HIS A 407 26.52 -12.67 -14.11
C HIS A 407 25.20 -11.91 -14.28
N LEU A 408 24.35 -11.86 -13.24
CA LEU A 408 23.07 -11.15 -13.32
C LEU A 408 23.26 -9.64 -13.54
N SER A 409 24.26 -9.04 -12.88
CA SER A 409 24.58 -7.62 -13.09
C SER A 409 24.95 -7.34 -14.54
N HIS A 410 25.84 -8.16 -15.12
CA HIS A 410 26.24 -8.05 -16.51
C HIS A 410 25.06 -8.20 -17.47
N ASP A 411 24.19 -9.20 -17.26
CA ASP A 411 23.03 -9.45 -18.13
C ASP A 411 22.08 -8.26 -18.15
N PHE A 412 21.69 -7.74 -16.97
CA PHE A 412 20.75 -6.63 -16.89
C PHE A 412 21.33 -5.31 -17.40
N VAL A 413 22.58 -4.99 -17.05
CA VAL A 413 23.27 -3.77 -17.50
C VAL A 413 23.47 -3.81 -19.03
N THR A 414 23.89 -4.95 -19.58
CA THR A 414 24.10 -5.14 -21.02
C THR A 414 22.77 -5.10 -21.77
N HIS A 415 21.72 -5.74 -21.24
CA HIS A 415 20.40 -5.70 -21.84
C HIS A 415 19.83 -4.28 -21.88
N ALA A 416 19.94 -3.54 -20.76
CA ALA A 416 19.49 -2.16 -20.67
C ALA A 416 20.20 -1.27 -21.70
N SER A 417 21.55 -1.30 -21.71
CA SER A 417 22.35 -0.50 -22.62
C SER A 417 22.14 -0.86 -24.10
N SER A 418 22.09 -2.15 -24.45
CA SER A 418 21.94 -2.60 -25.84
C SER A 418 20.57 -2.24 -26.46
N ASN A 419 19.54 -2.07 -25.61
CA ASN A 419 18.18 -1.76 -26.05
C ASN A 419 17.78 -0.30 -25.78
N ASN A 420 18.72 0.56 -25.37
CA ASN A 420 18.45 1.97 -24.98
C ASN A 420 17.36 2.09 -23.89
N ILE A 421 17.36 1.17 -22.93
CA ILE A 421 16.44 1.15 -21.80
C ILE A 421 17.19 1.71 -20.58
N SER A 422 16.54 2.59 -19.80
CA SER A 422 17.07 2.98 -18.49
C SER A 422 17.12 1.78 -17.56
N LEU A 423 18.27 1.56 -16.92
CA LEU A 423 18.43 0.48 -15.93
C LEU A 423 17.41 0.60 -14.79
N GLN A 424 17.04 1.83 -14.40
CA GLN A 424 15.98 2.09 -13.43
C GLN A 424 14.60 1.58 -13.91
N HIS A 425 14.26 1.79 -15.18
CA HIS A 425 12.99 1.28 -15.72
C HIS A 425 12.99 -0.25 -15.75
N LEU A 426 14.13 -0.86 -16.08
CA LEU A 426 14.29 -2.31 -16.07
C LEU A 426 14.09 -2.89 -14.66
N THR A 427 14.72 -2.30 -13.64
CA THR A 427 14.59 -2.75 -12.26
C THR A 427 13.18 -2.53 -11.70
N PHE A 428 12.50 -1.47 -12.11
CA PHE A 428 11.10 -1.24 -11.75
C PHE A 428 10.18 -2.31 -12.33
N VAL A 429 10.37 -2.69 -13.61
CA VAL A 429 9.63 -3.81 -14.20
C VAL A 429 9.83 -5.10 -13.40
N ILE A 430 11.08 -5.42 -13.06
CA ILE A 430 11.41 -6.59 -12.23
C ILE A 430 10.67 -6.54 -10.89
N TYR A 431 10.67 -5.38 -10.22
CA TYR A 431 9.97 -5.23 -8.94
C TYR A 431 8.46 -5.33 -9.07
N PHE A 432 7.83 -4.80 -10.12
CA PHE A 432 6.38 -4.94 -10.29
C PHE A 432 5.96 -6.35 -10.62
N ILE A 433 6.74 -7.08 -11.40
CA ILE A 433 6.54 -8.52 -11.59
C ILE A 433 6.62 -9.24 -10.25
N PHE A 434 7.63 -8.91 -9.44
CA PHE A 434 7.79 -9.50 -8.12
C PHE A 434 6.61 -9.18 -7.19
N LEU A 435 6.19 -7.92 -7.09
CA LEU A 435 5.02 -7.53 -6.29
C LEU A 435 3.73 -8.16 -6.79
N PHE A 436 3.49 -8.21 -8.10
CA PHE A 436 2.34 -8.90 -8.69
C PHE A 436 2.27 -10.35 -8.21
N LYS A 437 3.40 -11.05 -8.19
CA LYS A 437 3.49 -12.44 -7.72
C LYS A 437 3.35 -12.55 -6.21
N LEU A 438 4.03 -11.67 -5.47
CA LEU A 438 4.03 -11.66 -4.01
C LEU A 438 2.66 -11.34 -3.42
N THR A 439 1.86 -10.54 -4.13
CA THR A 439 0.49 -10.14 -3.74
C THR A 439 -0.59 -11.06 -4.32
N ASN A 440 -0.22 -12.25 -4.78
CA ASN A 440 -1.13 -13.25 -5.36
C ASN A 440 -1.97 -12.72 -6.54
N GLY A 441 -1.35 -11.91 -7.41
CA GLY A 441 -1.93 -11.44 -8.66
C GLY A 441 -2.65 -10.09 -8.58
N GLN A 442 -2.38 -9.26 -7.56
CA GLN A 442 -2.96 -7.91 -7.50
C GLN A 442 -2.51 -7.07 -8.71
N THR A 443 -3.48 -6.53 -9.45
CA THR A 443 -3.21 -5.82 -10.72
C THR A 443 -3.16 -4.30 -10.59
N ASP A 444 -3.75 -3.70 -9.56
CA ASP A 444 -3.64 -2.25 -9.29
C ASP A 444 -2.69 -2.05 -8.10
N LEU A 445 -1.43 -1.70 -8.39
CA LEU A 445 -0.36 -1.54 -7.42
C LEU A 445 -0.03 -0.05 -7.30
N CYS A 446 -0.10 0.51 -6.10
CA CYS A 446 0.34 1.89 -5.84
C CYS A 446 1.33 1.88 -4.68
N LEU A 447 2.53 2.37 -4.93
CA LEU A 447 3.64 2.40 -3.98
C LEU A 447 4.30 3.78 -3.96
N ALA A 448 5.03 4.06 -2.89
CA ALA A 448 5.85 5.25 -2.76
C ALA A 448 7.14 5.10 -3.56
N MET A 449 7.50 6.13 -4.34
CA MET A 449 8.81 6.28 -4.93
C MET A 449 9.53 7.45 -4.27
N ASN A 450 10.71 7.18 -3.71
CA ASN A 450 11.56 8.19 -3.10
C ASN A 450 12.36 8.93 -4.19
N ILE A 451 12.30 10.26 -4.19
CA ILE A 451 13.00 11.15 -5.12
C ILE A 451 14.16 11.81 -4.38
N ASN A 452 15.35 11.22 -4.47
CA ASN A 452 16.50 11.55 -3.61
C ASN A 452 17.40 12.70 -4.10
N ASN A 453 16.89 13.56 -4.98
CA ASN A 453 17.60 14.73 -5.46
C ASN A 453 16.68 15.69 -6.23
N ASN A 454 15.75 16.36 -5.53
CA ASN A 454 14.89 17.36 -6.17
C ASN A 454 15.60 18.73 -6.36
N ARG A 455 16.92 18.73 -6.59
CA ARG A 455 17.68 19.94 -6.99
C ARG A 455 17.54 20.14 -8.50
N TYR A 456 16.31 20.37 -8.96
CA TYR A 456 15.95 20.46 -10.37
C TYR A 456 16.41 21.76 -11.06
N ARG A 457 17.01 22.69 -10.31
CA ARG A 457 17.64 23.90 -10.85
C ARG A 457 19.09 23.99 -10.41
N ASP A 458 19.92 24.64 -11.22
CA ASP A 458 21.36 24.74 -10.96
C ASP A 458 21.67 25.50 -9.67
N GLU A 459 20.85 26.50 -9.31
CA GLU A 459 21.02 27.29 -8.09
C GLU A 459 20.79 26.49 -6.81
N LEU A 460 20.12 25.33 -6.89
CA LEU A 460 19.88 24.45 -5.74
C LEU A 460 21.04 23.47 -5.48
N LYS A 461 21.93 23.28 -6.47
CA LYS A 461 23.01 22.26 -6.43
C LYS A 461 24.06 22.51 -5.34
N SER A 462 24.22 23.76 -4.90
CA SER A 462 25.19 24.16 -3.86
C SER A 462 24.56 24.35 -2.47
N ILE A 463 23.26 24.06 -2.31
CA ILE A 463 22.52 24.29 -1.05
C ILE A 463 22.47 23.01 -0.21
N ILE A 464 22.90 23.11 1.05
CA ILE A 464 22.65 22.10 2.08
C ILE A 464 21.20 22.23 2.58
N GLY A 465 20.46 21.14 2.57
CA GLY A 465 19.07 21.10 3.02
C GLY A 465 18.37 19.80 2.62
N LEU A 466 17.07 19.68 2.90
CA LEU A 466 16.26 18.52 2.55
C LEU A 466 15.53 18.74 1.22
N PHE A 467 16.01 18.14 0.13
CA PHE A 467 15.34 18.19 -1.18
C PHE A 467 14.67 16.88 -1.56
N ASP A 468 14.51 15.94 -0.63
CA ASP A 468 13.84 14.68 -0.93
C ASP A 468 12.32 14.87 -1.02
N ASN A 469 11.71 14.22 -2.00
CA ASN A 469 10.26 14.15 -2.12
C ASN A 469 9.82 12.70 -2.26
N VAL A 470 8.54 12.43 -2.01
CA VAL A 470 7.94 11.11 -2.19
C VAL A 470 6.72 11.28 -3.08
N ILE A 471 6.64 10.48 -4.15
CA ILE A 471 5.50 10.51 -5.06
C ILE A 471 4.87 9.11 -5.17
N PRO A 472 3.53 9.03 -5.33
CA PRO A 472 2.90 7.76 -5.62
C PRO A 472 3.24 7.30 -7.04
N LEU A 473 3.50 6.01 -7.17
CA LEU A 473 3.75 5.36 -8.43
C LEU A 473 2.75 4.22 -8.57
N ARG A 474 1.70 4.48 -9.38
CA ARG A 474 0.59 3.55 -9.61
C ARG A 474 0.76 2.81 -10.92
N PHE A 475 0.60 1.50 -10.89
CA PHE A 475 0.64 0.61 -12.04
C PHE A 475 -0.62 -0.22 -12.11
N GLN A 476 -1.25 -0.22 -13.29
CA GLN A 476 -2.36 -1.10 -13.61
C GLN A 476 -1.85 -2.18 -14.56
N LEU A 477 -1.66 -3.37 -14.03
CA LEU A 477 -1.06 -4.51 -14.71
C LEU A 477 -2.12 -5.33 -15.44
N ASP A 478 -1.80 -5.76 -16.65
CA ASP A 478 -2.47 -6.87 -17.32
C ASP A 478 -1.61 -8.13 -17.16
N PRO A 479 -2.11 -9.19 -16.50
CA PRO A 479 -1.35 -10.43 -16.32
C PRO A 479 -0.86 -11.06 -17.63
N HIS A 480 -1.57 -10.83 -18.74
CA HIS A 480 -1.24 -11.39 -20.05
C HIS A 480 -0.14 -10.62 -20.79
N TRP A 481 0.31 -9.47 -20.25
CA TRP A 481 1.41 -8.74 -20.87
C TRP A 481 2.70 -9.53 -20.87
N CYS A 482 3.44 -9.42 -21.97
CA CYS A 482 4.83 -9.80 -22.00
C CYS A 482 5.72 -8.73 -21.37
N PHE A 483 7.00 -9.07 -21.16
CA PHE A 483 7.95 -8.16 -20.55
C PHE A 483 8.07 -6.83 -21.29
N HIS A 484 8.10 -6.85 -22.63
CA HIS A 484 8.26 -5.63 -23.43
C HIS A 484 7.05 -4.69 -23.29
N GLN A 485 5.83 -5.24 -23.22
CA GLN A 485 4.62 -4.46 -23.01
C GLN A 485 4.62 -3.80 -21.62
N LEU A 486 4.99 -4.57 -20.59
CA LEU A 486 5.12 -4.05 -19.24
C LEU A 486 6.22 -2.97 -19.15
N LEU A 487 7.37 -3.19 -19.77
CA LEU A 487 8.44 -2.19 -19.81
C LEU A 487 7.99 -0.88 -20.44
N LYS A 488 7.30 -0.95 -21.58
CA LYS A 488 6.76 0.25 -22.24
C LYS A 488 5.78 0.98 -21.31
N HIS A 489 4.90 0.24 -20.63
CA HIS A 489 3.96 0.82 -19.67
C HIS A 489 4.67 1.50 -18.50
N VAL A 490 5.69 0.84 -17.94
CA VAL A 490 6.51 1.41 -16.86
C VAL A 490 7.20 2.69 -17.33
N GLN A 491 7.85 2.67 -18.50
CA GLN A 491 8.52 3.84 -19.08
C GLN A 491 7.56 5.03 -19.25
N GLU A 492 6.33 4.78 -19.74
CA GLU A 492 5.33 5.82 -19.93
C GLU A 492 4.89 6.44 -18.60
N ILE A 493 4.61 5.63 -17.58
CA ILE A 493 4.17 6.09 -16.26
C ILE A 493 5.30 6.83 -15.56
N THR A 494 6.49 6.24 -15.46
CA THR A 494 7.64 6.84 -14.76
C THR A 494 8.03 8.16 -15.40
N THR A 495 8.11 8.24 -16.73
CA THR A 495 8.48 9.49 -17.43
C THR A 495 7.46 10.60 -17.16
N LYS A 496 6.15 10.30 -17.18
CA LYS A 496 5.09 11.27 -16.88
C LYS A 496 5.12 11.71 -15.42
N SER A 497 5.29 10.77 -14.48
CA SER A 497 5.36 11.06 -13.05
C SER A 497 6.61 11.87 -12.69
N MET A 498 7.76 11.55 -13.27
CA MET A 498 9.01 12.31 -13.07
C MET A 498 8.91 13.75 -13.54
N LYS A 499 8.12 14.06 -14.58
CA LYS A 499 7.87 15.44 -15.01
C LYS A 499 7.26 16.31 -13.90
N TYR A 500 6.49 15.70 -12.99
CA TYR A 500 5.81 16.38 -11.88
C TYR A 500 6.30 15.91 -10.51
N SER A 501 7.50 15.31 -10.43
CA SER A 501 8.06 14.80 -9.18
C SER A 501 8.39 15.89 -8.16
N TYR A 502 8.45 17.14 -8.58
CA TYR A 502 8.64 18.30 -7.70
C TYR A 502 7.37 18.70 -6.94
N PHE A 503 6.21 18.14 -7.29
CA PHE A 503 4.95 18.43 -6.61
C PHE A 503 4.95 17.82 -5.20
N PRO A 504 4.80 18.63 -4.13
CA PRO A 504 4.87 18.15 -2.77
C PRO A 504 3.88 17.03 -2.48
N LEU A 505 4.35 15.97 -1.81
CA LEU A 505 3.48 14.88 -1.34
C LEU A 505 2.24 15.42 -0.61
N GLN A 506 2.41 16.42 0.27
CA GLN A 506 1.30 16.97 1.06
C GLN A 506 0.14 17.44 0.17
N HIS A 507 0.43 18.10 -0.96
CA HIS A 507 -0.62 18.51 -1.89
C HIS A 507 -1.28 17.36 -2.63
N ILE A 508 -0.60 16.22 -2.80
CA ILE A 508 -1.21 14.98 -3.30
C ILE A 508 -2.16 14.41 -2.23
N LEU A 509 -1.75 14.40 -0.96
CA LEU A 509 -2.60 13.93 0.14
C LEU A 509 -3.83 14.83 0.33
N ASP A 510 -3.65 16.15 0.24
CA ASP A 510 -4.74 17.14 0.37
C ASP A 510 -5.80 17.03 -0.74
N GLN A 511 -5.47 16.40 -1.88
CA GLN A 511 -6.43 16.08 -2.94
C GLN A 511 -7.37 14.93 -2.55
N HIS A 512 -7.05 14.18 -1.48
CA HIS A 512 -7.80 13.05 -0.99
C HIS A 512 -8.14 13.18 0.52
N PRO A 513 -8.82 14.26 0.94
CA PRO A 513 -8.99 14.61 2.37
C PRO A 513 -9.83 13.61 3.17
N HIS A 514 -10.57 12.72 2.50
CA HIS A 514 -11.35 11.65 3.14
C HIS A 514 -10.49 10.47 3.59
N ILE A 515 -9.23 10.40 3.15
CA ILE A 515 -8.31 9.30 3.45
C ILE A 515 -7.41 9.74 4.59
N SER A 516 -7.63 9.17 5.77
CA SER A 516 -6.82 9.47 6.96
C SER A 516 -5.45 8.78 6.91
N LYS A 517 -5.38 7.57 6.34
CA LYS A 517 -4.15 6.80 6.18
C LYS A 517 -3.96 6.39 4.72
N HIS A 518 -2.91 6.93 4.11
CA HIS A 518 -2.56 6.65 2.74
C HIS A 518 -1.63 5.44 2.66
N ALA A 519 -2.19 4.27 2.39
CA ALA A 519 -1.53 2.97 2.44
C ALA A 519 -0.45 2.78 1.37
N PHE A 520 -0.45 3.56 0.28
CA PHE A 520 0.65 3.51 -0.71
C PHE A 520 2.00 3.91 -0.12
N LEU A 521 2.02 4.64 1.01
CA LEU A 521 3.25 4.99 1.73
C LEU A 521 3.81 3.82 2.55
N ASP A 522 3.04 2.74 2.70
CA ASP A 522 3.44 1.56 3.47
C ASP A 522 4.41 0.68 2.66
N THR A 523 4.45 0.81 1.33
CA THR A 523 5.40 0.11 0.45
C THR A 523 6.21 1.10 -0.39
N SER A 524 7.53 0.94 -0.43
CA SER A 524 8.39 1.86 -1.18
C SER A 524 9.40 1.17 -2.10
N LEU A 525 9.75 1.86 -3.18
CA LEU A 525 10.79 1.47 -4.13
C LEU A 525 11.81 2.58 -4.27
N GLU A 526 13.08 2.18 -4.36
CA GLU A 526 14.20 3.08 -4.53
C GLU A 526 15.23 2.49 -5.50
N PHE A 527 15.81 3.35 -6.33
CA PHE A 527 16.93 3.00 -7.21
C PHE A 527 17.99 4.10 -7.09
N LEU A 528 19.21 3.73 -6.71
CA LEU A 528 20.34 4.66 -6.63
C LEU A 528 21.54 4.15 -7.42
N SER A 529 22.14 5.04 -8.19
CA SER A 529 23.48 4.83 -8.77
C SER A 529 24.50 5.67 -8.00
N TYR A 530 25.65 5.08 -7.67
CA TYR A 530 26.68 5.74 -6.88
C TYR A 530 28.08 5.30 -7.30
N GLU A 531 29.09 6.08 -6.88
CA GLU A 531 30.50 5.77 -7.05
C GLU A 531 31.10 5.44 -5.68
N ASN A 532 31.29 4.16 -5.39
CA ASN A 532 31.71 3.64 -4.07
C ASN A 532 33.12 4.08 -3.62
N ASN A 533 33.95 4.57 -4.54
CA ASN A 533 35.37 4.86 -4.34
C ASN A 533 35.74 6.35 -4.27
N SER A 534 34.82 7.25 -3.93
CA SER A 534 35.17 8.66 -3.77
C SER A 534 36.02 8.87 -2.51
N ILE A 535 37.33 8.68 -2.63
CA ILE A 535 38.32 9.17 -1.67
C ILE A 535 38.07 10.67 -1.51
N VAL A 536 37.84 11.10 -0.28
CA VAL A 536 37.62 12.51 0.04
C VAL A 536 38.89 13.06 0.66
N MET A 537 39.35 14.20 0.14
CA MET A 537 40.47 14.92 0.72
C MET A 537 39.99 15.81 1.85
N ILE A 538 40.72 15.83 2.97
CA ILE A 538 40.65 16.88 4.00
C ILE A 538 42.09 17.34 4.26
N GLY A 539 42.46 18.49 3.70
CA GLY A 539 43.85 18.91 3.61
C GLY A 539 44.66 17.92 2.78
N ASP A 540 45.82 17.50 3.30
CA ASP A 540 46.67 16.48 2.67
C ASP A 540 46.26 15.03 3.02
N SER A 541 45.16 14.88 3.77
CA SER A 541 44.72 13.57 4.27
C SER A 541 43.54 13.02 3.51
N GLN A 542 43.62 11.72 3.20
CA GLN A 542 42.55 10.99 2.53
C GLN A 542 41.67 10.33 3.57
N ILE A 543 40.38 10.63 3.53
CA ILE A 543 39.35 9.87 4.23
C ILE A 543 38.57 9.02 3.23
N ILE A 544 38.18 7.85 3.67
CA ILE A 544 37.32 6.92 2.94
C ILE A 544 36.07 6.68 3.76
N PRO A 545 34.90 6.54 3.12
CA PRO A 545 33.74 5.96 3.78
C PRO A 545 34.18 4.63 4.42
N ALA A 546 33.92 4.47 5.72
CA ALA A 546 34.03 3.15 6.30
C ALA A 546 32.88 2.36 5.70
N SER A 547 33.19 1.45 4.76
CA SER A 547 32.20 0.61 4.09
C SER A 547 31.17 0.09 5.12
N PHE A 548 29.91 -0.05 4.73
CA PHE A 548 28.81 -0.62 5.53
C PHE A 548 29.07 -2.07 6.03
N SER A 549 30.31 -2.54 6.00
CA SER A 549 30.85 -3.78 6.56
C SER A 549 31.36 -3.63 7.99
N PHE A 550 30.70 -2.80 8.80
CA PHE A 550 30.45 -3.26 10.17
C PHE A 550 29.21 -4.13 10.07
N ASN A 551 29.30 -5.39 10.49
CA ASN A 551 28.15 -6.21 10.84
C ASN A 551 27.41 -5.52 12.00
N ILE A 552 26.76 -4.39 11.72
CA ILE A 552 25.59 -3.88 12.41
C ILE A 552 24.66 -5.08 12.34
N ASN A 553 24.42 -5.76 13.46
CA ASN A 553 23.48 -6.88 13.48
C ASN A 553 22.21 -6.41 12.74
N GLU A 554 21.87 -7.12 11.67
CA GLU A 554 20.76 -6.83 10.75
C GLU A 554 19.39 -6.86 11.47
N ASP A 555 19.39 -7.24 12.75
CA ASP A 555 18.21 -7.48 13.60
C ASP A 555 17.59 -6.21 14.21
N ALA A 556 18.04 -4.99 13.88
CA ALA A 556 17.32 -3.78 14.29
C ALA A 556 17.65 -2.56 13.42
N ILE A 557 17.14 -2.52 12.20
CA ILE A 557 17.18 -1.31 11.37
C ILE A 557 15.91 -0.50 11.63
N SER A 558 15.97 0.82 11.49
CA SER A 558 14.77 1.65 11.45
C SER A 558 14.22 1.70 10.03
N SER A 559 12.91 1.49 9.86
CA SER A 559 12.23 1.66 8.57
C SER A 559 11.02 2.56 8.70
N ILE A 560 10.84 3.42 7.71
CA ILE A 560 9.67 4.32 7.58
C ILE A 560 8.48 3.55 6.99
N SER A 561 8.73 2.63 6.05
CA SER A 561 7.73 1.80 5.36
C SER A 561 7.61 0.41 5.98
N ASP A 562 6.49 -0.26 5.70
CA ASP A 562 6.27 -1.65 6.11
C ASP A 562 7.07 -2.63 5.28
N PHE A 563 7.29 -2.30 4.01
CA PHE A 563 8.09 -3.09 3.08
C PHE A 563 8.78 -2.15 2.08
N SER A 564 10.08 -2.30 1.87
CA SER A 564 10.80 -1.54 0.86
C SER A 564 11.79 -2.40 0.10
N LEU A 565 11.92 -2.13 -1.20
CA LEU A 565 13.06 -2.59 -1.99
C LEU A 565 13.90 -1.40 -2.43
N SER A 566 15.19 -1.42 -2.07
CA SER A 566 16.18 -0.49 -2.60
C SER A 566 17.16 -1.26 -3.48
N ILE A 567 17.35 -0.80 -4.73
CA ILE A 567 18.32 -1.37 -5.66
C ILE A 567 19.44 -0.36 -5.86
N TYR A 568 20.67 -0.84 -5.75
CA TYR A 568 21.88 -0.03 -5.88
C TYR A 568 22.69 -0.46 -7.10
N HIS A 569 23.27 0.52 -7.79
CA HIS A 569 24.16 0.31 -8.93
C HIS A 569 25.50 0.99 -8.68
N ASP A 570 26.55 0.19 -8.47
CA ASP A 570 27.92 0.70 -8.35
C ASP A 570 28.48 0.98 -9.75
N LEU A 571 28.66 2.25 -10.07
CA LEU A 571 29.12 2.70 -11.38
C LEU A 571 30.59 2.32 -11.68
N ASN A 572 31.41 2.03 -10.67
CA ASN A 572 32.82 1.70 -10.87
C ASN A 572 33.01 0.27 -11.39
N VAL A 573 32.24 -0.67 -10.84
CA VAL A 573 32.32 -2.10 -11.18
C VAL A 573 31.14 -2.58 -12.02
N ASN A 574 30.12 -1.74 -12.21
CA ASN A 574 28.85 -2.08 -12.88
C ASN A 574 28.12 -3.27 -12.25
N GLU A 575 28.16 -3.34 -10.92
CA GLU A 575 27.47 -4.38 -10.15
C GLU A 575 26.16 -3.84 -9.56
N LEU A 576 25.15 -4.71 -9.51
CA LEU A 576 23.85 -4.45 -8.91
C LEU A 576 23.76 -5.18 -7.57
N SER A 577 23.19 -4.51 -6.58
CA SER A 577 22.82 -5.10 -5.31
C SER A 577 21.44 -4.60 -4.88
N CYS A 578 20.83 -5.26 -3.89
CA CYS A 578 19.59 -4.78 -3.33
C CYS A 578 19.51 -5.00 -1.83
N THR A 579 18.60 -4.24 -1.22
CA THR A 579 18.21 -4.36 0.17
C THR A 579 16.70 -4.42 0.27
N ILE A 580 16.19 -5.43 0.96
CA ILE A 580 14.78 -5.54 1.34
C ILE A 580 14.67 -5.20 2.82
N ASN A 581 13.93 -4.14 3.14
CA ASN A 581 13.56 -3.84 4.53
C ASN A 581 12.10 -4.19 4.76
N ALA A 582 11.79 -4.73 5.93
CA ALA A 582 10.43 -5.03 6.33
C ALA A 582 10.21 -4.75 7.82
N SER A 583 9.05 -4.19 8.15
CA SER A 583 8.69 -3.86 9.53
C SER A 583 8.50 -5.12 10.37
N LEU A 584 9.18 -5.18 11.53
CA LEU A 584 9.03 -6.28 12.49
C LEU A 584 7.65 -6.28 13.17
N ASP A 585 6.88 -5.20 13.04
CA ASP A 585 5.47 -5.15 13.44
C ASP A 585 4.62 -6.15 12.63
N LEU A 586 5.04 -6.45 11.39
CA LEU A 586 4.27 -7.24 10.41
C LEU A 586 4.97 -8.53 9.97
N PHE A 587 6.30 -8.54 9.94
CA PHE A 587 7.09 -9.63 9.39
C PHE A 587 8.02 -10.25 10.42
N ASN A 588 8.24 -11.56 10.31
CA ASN A 588 9.36 -12.27 10.89
C ASN A 588 10.56 -12.20 9.95
N ARG A 589 11.78 -12.30 10.50
CA ARG A 589 13.00 -12.29 9.70
C ARG A 589 13.02 -13.46 8.70
N GLU A 590 12.60 -14.65 9.14
CA GLU A 590 12.56 -15.85 8.32
C GLU A 590 11.63 -15.70 7.10
N THR A 591 10.54 -14.95 7.25
CA THR A 591 9.62 -14.64 6.14
C THR A 591 10.29 -13.73 5.12
N VAL A 592 11.03 -12.72 5.56
CA VAL A 592 11.75 -11.79 4.67
C VAL A 592 12.93 -12.47 3.97
N GLU A 593 13.60 -13.41 4.64
CA GLU A 593 14.63 -14.27 4.03
C GLU A 593 14.04 -15.16 2.93
N LYS A 594 12.84 -15.72 3.11
CA LYS A 594 12.15 -16.43 2.04
C LYS A 594 11.78 -15.49 0.88
N ILE A 595 11.24 -14.31 1.18
CA ILE A 595 10.91 -13.30 0.17
C ILE A 595 12.16 -12.89 -0.64
N SER A 596 13.32 -12.77 -0.02
CA SER A 596 14.58 -12.45 -0.72
C SER A 596 15.03 -13.59 -1.64
N GLN A 597 14.91 -14.84 -1.22
CA GLN A 597 15.17 -16.02 -2.05
C GLN A 597 14.21 -16.06 -3.26
N GLN A 598 12.93 -15.76 -3.05
CA GLN A 598 11.93 -15.66 -4.11
C GLN A 598 12.25 -14.54 -5.11
N PHE A 599 12.72 -13.38 -4.63
CA PHE A 599 13.17 -12.30 -5.51
C PHE A 599 14.37 -12.74 -6.36
N HIS A 600 15.33 -13.44 -5.76
CA HIS A 600 16.48 -14.01 -6.48
C HIS A 600 16.06 -15.02 -7.57
N ILE A 601 15.01 -15.82 -7.33
CA ILE A 601 14.44 -16.72 -8.35
C ILE A 601 13.88 -15.93 -9.54
N ILE A 602 13.16 -14.83 -9.30
CA ILE A 602 12.64 -13.97 -10.38
C ILE A 602 13.78 -13.37 -11.19
N LEU A 603 14.84 -12.89 -10.53
CA LEU A 603 16.02 -12.35 -11.21
C LEU A 603 16.65 -13.38 -12.15
N ASN A 604 16.84 -14.63 -11.69
CA ASN A 604 17.39 -15.70 -12.52
C ASN A 604 16.47 -16.09 -13.70
N GLN A 605 15.15 -16.20 -13.48
CA GLN A 605 14.21 -16.51 -14.57
C GLN A 605 14.19 -15.41 -15.65
N LEU A 606 14.30 -14.14 -15.24
CA LEU A 606 14.35 -13.01 -16.16
C LEU A 606 15.69 -12.92 -16.90
N SER A 607 16.82 -13.13 -16.23
CA SER A 607 18.13 -13.24 -16.90
C SER A 607 18.13 -14.36 -17.93
N GLN A 608 17.63 -15.55 -17.57
CA GLN A 608 17.52 -16.66 -18.52
C GLN A 608 16.61 -16.31 -19.71
N SER A 609 15.49 -15.63 -19.47
CA SER A 609 14.58 -15.19 -20.54
C SER A 609 15.21 -14.13 -21.47
N ILE A 610 16.11 -13.28 -20.94
CA ILE A 610 16.92 -12.34 -21.73
C ILE A 610 17.90 -13.12 -22.62
N ILE A 611 18.63 -14.07 -22.06
CA ILE A 611 19.64 -14.89 -22.76
C ILE A 611 18.99 -15.71 -23.88
N ASP A 612 17.85 -16.34 -23.59
CA ASP A 612 17.13 -17.19 -24.56
C ASP A 612 16.27 -16.40 -25.56
N ASN A 613 16.22 -15.07 -25.42
CA ASN A 613 15.37 -14.17 -26.20
C ASN A 613 13.86 -14.55 -26.13
N GLN A 614 13.39 -14.95 -24.94
CA GLN A 614 12.03 -15.42 -24.67
C GLN A 614 11.17 -14.40 -23.91
N MET A 615 11.51 -13.11 -24.01
CA MET A 615 10.83 -12.01 -23.30
C MET A 615 9.38 -11.75 -23.75
N ASN A 616 8.86 -12.56 -24.69
CA ASN A 616 7.48 -12.53 -25.16
C ASN A 616 6.52 -13.35 -24.29
N LYS A 617 7.02 -14.12 -23.32
CA LYS A 617 6.16 -14.89 -22.41
C LYS A 617 5.36 -13.97 -21.48
N PRO A 618 4.11 -14.32 -21.13
CA PRO A 618 3.32 -13.58 -20.15
C PRO A 618 3.98 -13.56 -18.76
N ILE A 619 3.89 -12.43 -18.07
CA ILE A 619 4.46 -12.28 -16.71
C ILE A 619 3.86 -13.25 -15.69
N TYR A 620 2.64 -13.76 -15.91
CA TYR A 620 2.02 -14.76 -15.02
C TYR A 620 2.70 -16.14 -15.09
N GLU A 621 3.55 -16.44 -16.08
CA GLU A 621 4.26 -17.73 -16.14
C GLU A 621 5.45 -17.82 -15.17
N LEU A 622 5.94 -16.68 -14.67
CA LEU A 622 7.05 -16.64 -13.73
C LEU A 622 6.65 -17.24 -12.37
N SER A 623 7.55 -17.99 -11.74
CA SER A 623 7.27 -18.68 -10.47
C SER A 623 8.06 -18.08 -9.31
N LEU A 624 7.44 -18.02 -8.11
CA LEU A 624 8.13 -17.76 -6.83
C LEU A 624 8.40 -19.04 -6.05
N VAL A 625 7.99 -20.22 -6.54
CA VAL A 625 8.09 -21.46 -5.79
C VAL A 625 9.55 -21.82 -5.55
N LEU A 626 9.94 -21.94 -4.28
CA LEU A 626 11.27 -22.37 -3.89
C LEU A 626 11.46 -23.87 -4.18
N SER A 627 12.71 -24.33 -4.29
CA SER A 627 13.01 -25.73 -4.63
C SER A 627 12.48 -26.73 -3.61
N ASP A 628 12.56 -26.39 -2.34
CA ASP A 628 12.05 -27.14 -1.18
C ASP A 628 10.52 -27.14 -1.13
N GLU A 629 9.87 -26.02 -1.49
CA GLU A 629 8.41 -25.96 -1.65
C GLU A 629 7.94 -26.84 -2.81
N SER A 630 8.65 -26.84 -3.93
CA SER A 630 8.37 -27.73 -5.06
C SER A 630 8.51 -29.20 -4.67
N TYR A 631 9.56 -29.55 -3.92
CA TYR A 631 9.72 -30.90 -3.38
C TYR A 631 8.57 -31.27 -2.42
N LEU A 632 8.19 -30.36 -1.52
CA LEU A 632 7.07 -30.56 -0.60
C LEU A 632 5.77 -30.81 -1.38
N MET A 633 5.45 -29.96 -2.36
CA MET A 633 4.27 -30.13 -3.24
C MET A 633 4.29 -31.48 -3.97
N GLN A 634 5.44 -31.91 -4.49
CA GLN A 634 5.58 -33.22 -5.15
C GLN A 634 5.39 -34.36 -4.14
N SER A 635 5.96 -34.26 -2.95
CA SER A 635 5.87 -35.28 -1.90
C SER A 635 4.44 -35.45 -1.38
N LEU A 636 3.72 -34.35 -1.14
CA LEU A 636 2.33 -34.35 -0.70
C LEU A 636 1.38 -34.90 -1.78
N ASN A 637 1.69 -34.65 -3.06
CA ASN A 637 0.89 -35.14 -4.19
C ASN A 637 1.29 -36.53 -4.68
N ASN A 638 2.31 -37.18 -4.09
CA ASN A 638 2.72 -38.54 -4.44
C ASN A 638 1.78 -39.59 -3.82
N THR A 639 0.51 -39.56 -4.25
CA THR A 639 -0.58 -40.40 -3.73
C THR A 639 -0.92 -41.58 -4.64
N GLN A 640 -0.04 -41.88 -5.62
CA GLN A 640 -0.24 -42.98 -6.56
C GLN A 640 -0.19 -44.33 -5.83
N THR A 641 -1.26 -45.12 -5.96
CA THR A 641 -1.38 -46.46 -5.37
C THR A 641 -1.87 -47.45 -6.42
N SER A 642 -1.36 -48.69 -6.38
CA SER A 642 -1.78 -49.73 -7.33
C SER A 642 -3.14 -50.30 -6.92
N PHE A 643 -4.14 -50.12 -7.80
CA PHE A 643 -5.49 -50.63 -7.60
C PHE A 643 -5.68 -51.95 -8.35
N SER A 644 -6.10 -53.01 -7.66
CA SER A 644 -6.14 -54.38 -8.23
C SER A 644 -7.31 -54.64 -9.19
N SER A 645 -8.35 -53.79 -9.20
CA SER A 645 -9.54 -53.97 -10.05
C SER A 645 -10.09 -52.63 -10.62
N PRO A 646 -9.32 -51.88 -11.43
CA PRO A 646 -9.72 -50.56 -11.94
C PRO A 646 -10.85 -50.60 -12.98
N LEU A 647 -11.19 -51.79 -13.50
CA LEU A 647 -12.09 -51.94 -14.64
C LEU A 647 -13.54 -52.29 -14.28
N THR A 648 -13.81 -52.72 -13.04
CA THR A 648 -15.17 -53.10 -12.60
C THR A 648 -15.95 -51.89 -12.07
N CYS A 649 -17.28 -51.87 -12.29
CA CYS A 649 -18.20 -50.85 -11.77
C CYS A 649 -18.68 -51.15 -10.33
N ILE A 650 -19.47 -50.24 -9.76
CA ILE A 650 -19.99 -50.33 -8.38
C ILE A 650 -20.82 -51.60 -8.17
N HIS A 651 -21.77 -51.91 -9.06
CA HIS A 651 -22.61 -53.11 -8.96
C HIS A 651 -21.80 -54.41 -9.07
N HIS A 652 -20.71 -54.43 -9.84
CA HIS A 652 -19.82 -55.60 -9.94
C HIS A 652 -19.14 -55.90 -8.59
N GLU A 653 -18.64 -54.87 -7.91
CA GLU A 653 -18.04 -55.02 -6.57
C GLU A 653 -19.08 -55.42 -5.53
N PHE A 654 -20.29 -54.87 -5.60
CA PHE A 654 -21.39 -55.28 -4.74
C PHE A 654 -21.72 -56.78 -4.91
N VAL A 655 -21.88 -57.25 -6.15
CA VAL A 655 -22.12 -58.68 -6.44
C VAL A 655 -20.96 -59.54 -5.93
N TYR A 656 -19.71 -59.10 -6.09
CA TYR A 656 -18.55 -59.79 -5.53
C TYR A 656 -18.64 -59.95 -4.00
N GLN A 657 -19.05 -58.90 -3.26
CA GLN A 657 -19.26 -59.00 -1.82
C GLN A 657 -20.41 -59.94 -1.46
N VAL A 658 -21.52 -59.90 -2.21
CA VAL A 658 -22.67 -60.81 -1.97
C VAL A 658 -22.24 -62.26 -2.13
N MET A 659 -21.45 -62.59 -3.15
CA MET A 659 -20.96 -63.95 -3.38
C MET A 659 -20.03 -64.42 -2.25
N LYS A 660 -19.24 -63.51 -1.68
CA LYS A 660 -18.31 -63.82 -0.59
C LYS A 660 -19.01 -63.92 0.78
N HIS A 661 -20.04 -63.11 1.02
CA HIS A 661 -20.70 -62.95 2.32
C HIS A 661 -22.24 -62.91 2.23
N PRO A 662 -22.90 -63.94 1.68
CA PRO A 662 -24.32 -63.87 1.31
C PRO A 662 -25.27 -63.68 2.50
N GLN A 663 -24.96 -64.27 3.65
CA GLN A 663 -25.81 -64.28 4.85
C GLN A 663 -25.53 -63.13 5.81
N LYS A 664 -24.58 -62.25 5.47
CA LYS A 664 -24.26 -61.10 6.32
C LYS A 664 -25.35 -60.05 6.18
N LEU A 665 -25.63 -59.33 7.26
CA LEU A 665 -26.57 -58.20 7.26
C LEU A 665 -26.01 -57.04 6.42
N ALA A 666 -26.75 -56.65 5.38
CA ALA A 666 -26.37 -55.56 4.48
C ALA A 666 -26.99 -54.24 4.90
N VAL A 667 -28.31 -54.24 5.14
CA VAL A 667 -29.06 -53.04 5.54
C VAL A 667 -30.11 -53.38 6.58
N GLU A 668 -30.31 -52.50 7.54
CA GLU A 668 -31.31 -52.60 8.59
C GLU A 668 -32.02 -51.26 8.80
N LEU A 669 -33.32 -51.31 9.05
CA LEU A 669 -34.16 -50.21 9.51
C LEU A 669 -35.12 -50.78 10.57
N ASP A 670 -34.91 -50.40 11.84
CA ASP A 670 -35.64 -50.94 12.99
C ASP A 670 -35.61 -52.48 13.10
N GLU A 671 -36.77 -53.12 12.89
CA GLU A 671 -36.99 -54.57 12.92
C GLU A 671 -36.92 -55.19 11.51
N GLN A 672 -36.82 -54.36 10.47
CA GLN A 672 -36.68 -54.81 9.09
C GLN A 672 -35.19 -54.89 8.72
N SER A 673 -34.80 -55.98 8.09
CA SER A 673 -33.41 -56.25 7.75
C SER A 673 -33.31 -57.03 6.45
N LEU A 674 -32.26 -56.76 5.68
CA LEU A 674 -31.89 -57.55 4.50
C LEU A 674 -30.44 -58.00 4.62
N THR A 675 -30.21 -59.29 4.43
CA THR A 675 -28.88 -59.83 4.17
C THR A 675 -28.39 -59.40 2.79
N TYR A 676 -27.09 -59.54 2.52
CA TYR A 676 -26.51 -59.26 1.19
C TYR A 676 -27.21 -60.06 0.08
N CYS A 677 -27.55 -61.32 0.32
CA CYS A 677 -28.26 -62.17 -0.65
C CYS A 677 -29.70 -61.69 -0.89
N GLU A 678 -30.43 -61.34 0.18
CA GLU A 678 -31.81 -60.83 0.07
C GLU A 678 -31.84 -59.45 -0.60
N LEU A 679 -30.88 -58.57 -0.28
CA LEU A 679 -30.75 -57.28 -0.94
C LEU A 679 -30.47 -57.46 -2.44
N LEU A 680 -29.55 -58.36 -2.81
CA LEU A 680 -29.27 -58.66 -4.22
C LEU A 680 -30.53 -59.15 -4.95
N TYR A 681 -31.33 -60.02 -4.32
CA TYR A 681 -32.56 -60.52 -4.92
C TYR A 681 -33.54 -59.38 -5.29
N TYR A 682 -33.82 -58.47 -4.36
CA TYR A 682 -34.70 -57.32 -4.64
C TYR A 682 -34.09 -56.33 -5.64
N VAL A 683 -32.78 -56.11 -5.58
CA VAL A 683 -32.03 -55.27 -6.54
C VAL A 683 -32.14 -55.83 -7.95
N GLN A 684 -32.02 -57.15 -8.11
CA GLN A 684 -32.14 -57.81 -9.41
C GLN A 684 -33.56 -57.70 -9.99
N ILE A 685 -34.61 -57.89 -9.17
CA ILE A 685 -36.00 -57.69 -9.58
C ILE A 685 -36.22 -56.27 -10.09
N LEU A 686 -35.78 -55.27 -9.32
CA LEU A 686 -35.93 -53.88 -9.72
C LEU A 686 -35.15 -53.57 -11.00
N SER A 687 -33.93 -54.09 -11.13
CA SER A 687 -33.09 -53.87 -12.31
C SER A 687 -33.73 -54.45 -13.58
N LEU A 688 -34.31 -55.65 -13.50
CA LEU A 688 -35.03 -56.27 -14.62
C LEU A 688 -36.27 -55.47 -15.01
N ALA A 689 -37.08 -55.03 -14.04
CA ALA A 689 -38.23 -54.18 -14.32
C ALA A 689 -37.80 -52.86 -15.00
N LEU A 690 -36.72 -52.22 -14.53
CA LEU A 690 -36.16 -51.02 -15.15
C LEU A 690 -35.76 -51.24 -16.61
N LEU A 691 -35.13 -52.39 -16.92
CA LEU A 691 -34.69 -52.73 -18.27
C LEU A 691 -35.85 -53.11 -19.20
N ASP A 692 -36.78 -53.94 -18.72
CA ASP A 692 -37.76 -54.62 -19.56
C ASP A 692 -39.09 -53.86 -19.68
N GLU A 693 -39.56 -53.25 -18.59
CA GLU A 693 -40.84 -52.51 -18.56
C GLU A 693 -40.66 -51.01 -18.82
N TYR A 694 -39.60 -50.44 -18.25
CA TYR A 694 -39.35 -49.00 -18.33
C TYR A 694 -38.29 -48.61 -19.37
N GLY A 695 -37.64 -49.60 -19.99
CA GLY A 695 -36.75 -49.41 -21.12
C GLY A 695 -35.47 -48.63 -20.81
N ILE A 696 -35.00 -48.64 -19.56
CA ILE A 696 -33.77 -47.96 -19.16
C ILE A 696 -32.59 -48.55 -19.93
N THR A 697 -31.74 -47.69 -20.48
CA THR A 697 -30.50 -48.09 -21.16
C THR A 697 -29.26 -47.64 -20.37
N PRO A 698 -28.11 -48.33 -20.51
CA PRO A 698 -26.89 -47.94 -19.81
C PRO A 698 -26.51 -46.47 -20.06
N GLY A 699 -26.21 -45.74 -18.98
CA GLY A 699 -25.87 -44.31 -19.02
C GLY A 699 -27.06 -43.35 -18.91
N GLU A 700 -28.31 -43.84 -18.93
CA GLU A 700 -29.47 -42.98 -18.67
C GLU A 700 -29.56 -42.57 -17.21
N ILE A 701 -29.82 -41.29 -16.98
CA ILE A 701 -29.96 -40.74 -15.63
C ILE A 701 -31.33 -41.16 -15.08
N VAL A 702 -31.33 -41.80 -13.92
CA VAL A 702 -32.55 -42.20 -13.23
C VAL A 702 -32.63 -41.45 -11.91
N CYS A 703 -33.64 -40.58 -11.80
CA CYS A 703 -33.88 -39.85 -10.58
C CYS A 703 -34.53 -40.76 -9.52
N GLN A 704 -34.16 -40.57 -8.26
CA GLN A 704 -34.79 -41.24 -7.14
C GLN A 704 -35.21 -40.23 -6.07
N CYS A 705 -36.50 -40.19 -5.76
CA CYS A 705 -37.08 -39.35 -4.71
C CYS A 705 -37.75 -40.26 -3.68
N VAL A 706 -36.98 -40.77 -2.73
CA VAL A 706 -37.41 -41.77 -1.74
C VAL A 706 -36.98 -41.30 -0.35
N GLU A 707 -37.81 -41.50 0.67
CA GLU A 707 -37.45 -41.25 2.07
C GLU A 707 -36.59 -42.43 2.60
N ARG A 708 -35.88 -42.23 3.71
CA ARG A 708 -35.03 -43.31 4.29
C ARG A 708 -35.85 -44.57 4.53
N SER A 709 -35.48 -45.64 3.83
CA SER A 709 -36.19 -46.91 3.76
C SER A 709 -35.27 -47.98 3.15
N LEU A 710 -35.64 -49.26 3.26
CA LEU A 710 -34.95 -50.33 2.53
C LEU A 710 -35.08 -50.13 1.00
N SER A 711 -36.22 -49.62 0.54
CA SER A 711 -36.51 -49.29 -0.86
C SER A 711 -35.55 -48.23 -1.42
N MET A 712 -35.04 -47.32 -0.58
CA MET A 712 -33.99 -46.37 -0.97
C MET A 712 -32.72 -47.10 -1.42
N VAL A 713 -32.26 -48.08 -0.64
CA VAL A 713 -31.03 -48.84 -0.93
C VAL A 713 -31.23 -49.75 -2.14
N ILE A 714 -32.39 -50.41 -2.24
CA ILE A 714 -32.76 -51.24 -3.38
C ILE A 714 -32.81 -50.39 -4.67
N GLY A 715 -33.41 -49.20 -4.59
CA GLY A 715 -33.47 -48.23 -5.70
C GLY A 715 -32.09 -47.83 -6.21
N ILE A 716 -31.20 -47.45 -5.29
CA ILE A 716 -29.82 -47.03 -5.61
C ILE A 716 -29.09 -48.15 -6.35
N MET A 717 -29.05 -49.35 -5.75
CA MET A 717 -28.31 -50.47 -6.31
C MET A 717 -28.98 -51.06 -7.55
N GLY A 718 -30.31 -50.95 -7.67
CA GLY A 718 -31.07 -51.37 -8.85
C GLY A 718 -30.82 -50.49 -10.07
N ILE A 719 -30.74 -49.16 -9.88
CA ILE A 719 -30.33 -48.23 -10.94
C ILE A 719 -28.91 -48.57 -11.40
N GLU A 720 -27.98 -48.73 -10.45
CA GLU A 720 -26.58 -49.05 -10.74
C GLU A 720 -26.43 -50.38 -11.50
N MET A 721 -27.23 -51.41 -11.15
CA MET A 721 -27.19 -52.72 -11.78
C MET A 721 -27.89 -52.76 -13.15
N ALA A 722 -28.90 -51.92 -13.39
CA ALA A 722 -29.45 -51.68 -14.73
C ALA A 722 -28.51 -50.87 -15.64
N GLY A 723 -27.37 -50.40 -15.10
CA GLY A 723 -26.41 -49.54 -15.80
C GLY A 723 -26.83 -48.08 -15.90
N GLY A 724 -27.89 -47.67 -15.19
CA GLY A 724 -28.35 -46.29 -15.12
C GLY A 724 -27.47 -45.44 -14.19
N VAL A 725 -27.61 -44.12 -14.31
CA VAL A 725 -26.88 -43.13 -13.51
C VAL A 725 -27.78 -42.67 -12.36
N TYR A 726 -27.40 -42.97 -11.13
CA TYR A 726 -28.17 -42.61 -9.94
C TYR A 726 -28.21 -41.09 -9.72
N CYS A 727 -29.41 -40.51 -9.61
CA CYS A 727 -29.58 -39.09 -9.28
C CYS A 727 -30.53 -38.90 -8.09
N PRO A 728 -30.02 -38.65 -6.87
CA PRO A 728 -30.86 -38.42 -5.70
C PRO A 728 -31.61 -37.09 -5.80
N LEU A 729 -32.89 -37.13 -5.45
CA LEU A 729 -33.75 -35.98 -5.23
C LEU A 729 -34.16 -35.93 -3.76
N SER A 730 -34.19 -34.73 -3.19
CA SER A 730 -34.63 -34.52 -1.81
C SER A 730 -36.16 -34.60 -1.75
N PRO A 731 -36.74 -35.53 -0.97
CA PRO A 731 -38.17 -35.55 -0.71
C PRO A 731 -38.68 -34.28 -0.02
N ARG A 732 -37.80 -33.42 0.51
CA ARG A 732 -38.19 -32.16 1.17
C ARG A 732 -38.31 -31.01 0.17
N ASP A 733 -37.80 -31.18 -1.04
CA ASP A 733 -37.83 -30.11 -2.03
C ASP A 733 -39.27 -29.90 -2.54
N PRO A 734 -39.64 -28.64 -2.83
CA PRO A 734 -40.95 -28.33 -3.40
C PRO A 734 -41.05 -28.89 -4.82
N GLN A 735 -42.28 -29.25 -5.23
CA GLN A 735 -42.55 -29.91 -6.51
C GLN A 735 -41.92 -29.19 -7.71
N HIS A 736 -42.06 -27.86 -7.81
CA HIS A 736 -41.50 -27.09 -8.93
C HIS A 736 -39.97 -27.26 -9.07
N ARG A 737 -39.24 -27.39 -7.94
CA ARG A 737 -37.80 -27.60 -7.94
C ARG A 737 -37.45 -29.00 -8.40
N LEU A 738 -38.17 -30.01 -7.91
CA LEU A 738 -38.01 -31.40 -8.34
C LEU A 738 -38.23 -31.54 -9.85
N HIS A 739 -39.30 -30.95 -10.39
CA HIS A 739 -39.57 -30.92 -11.82
C HIS A 739 -38.44 -30.27 -12.61
N ALA A 740 -37.96 -29.11 -12.16
CA ALA A 740 -36.86 -28.41 -12.82
C ALA A 740 -35.56 -29.24 -12.86
N LEU A 741 -35.26 -30.00 -11.81
CA LEU A 741 -34.09 -30.90 -11.76
C LEU A 741 -34.26 -32.09 -12.72
N ILE A 742 -35.42 -32.74 -12.70
CA ILE A 742 -35.74 -33.89 -13.58
C ILE A 742 -35.72 -33.47 -15.05
N GLN A 743 -36.23 -32.28 -15.38
CA GLN A 743 -36.16 -31.78 -16.76
C GLN A 743 -34.70 -31.67 -17.28
N GLN A 744 -33.72 -31.42 -16.41
CA GLN A 744 -32.31 -31.36 -16.81
C GLN A 744 -31.71 -32.74 -17.08
N THR A 745 -32.29 -33.83 -16.56
CA THR A 745 -31.77 -35.19 -16.75
C THR A 745 -32.18 -35.81 -18.09
N GLN A 746 -33.11 -35.19 -18.81
CA GLN A 746 -33.73 -35.68 -20.05
C GLN A 746 -34.49 -37.02 -19.90
N ASN A 747 -34.52 -37.60 -18.71
CA ASN A 747 -35.30 -38.78 -18.37
C ASN A 747 -36.45 -38.39 -17.43
N ARG A 748 -37.68 -38.69 -17.84
CA ARG A 748 -38.89 -38.35 -17.06
C ARG A 748 -39.21 -39.38 -15.99
N LEU A 749 -38.48 -40.50 -15.94
CA LEU A 749 -38.68 -41.55 -14.95
C LEU A 749 -38.07 -41.14 -13.61
N VAL A 750 -38.85 -41.31 -12.55
CA VAL A 750 -38.40 -41.10 -11.17
C VAL A 750 -38.81 -42.30 -10.34
N LEU A 751 -37.83 -42.94 -9.70
CA LEU A 751 -38.11 -43.93 -8.67
C LEU A 751 -38.61 -43.25 -7.40
N VAL A 752 -39.74 -43.73 -6.91
CA VAL A 752 -40.41 -43.23 -5.71
C VAL A 752 -40.80 -44.41 -4.81
N HIS A 753 -41.26 -44.07 -3.62
CA HIS A 753 -42.01 -45.00 -2.78
C HIS A 753 -43.40 -44.41 -2.51
N HIS A 754 -44.26 -45.18 -1.86
CA HIS A 754 -45.65 -44.81 -1.65
C HIS A 754 -45.85 -43.40 -1.02
N LEU A 755 -44.96 -42.92 -0.14
CA LEU A 755 -45.10 -41.58 0.47
C LEU A 755 -44.70 -40.43 -0.46
N THR A 756 -43.77 -40.65 -1.40
CA THR A 756 -43.27 -39.59 -2.30
C THR A 756 -43.95 -39.56 -3.66
N LYS A 757 -44.68 -40.62 -4.02
CA LYS A 757 -45.39 -40.74 -5.30
C LYS A 757 -46.32 -39.56 -5.61
N SER A 758 -47.02 -39.04 -4.59
CA SER A 758 -47.98 -37.93 -4.74
C SER A 758 -47.35 -36.58 -5.09
N LYS A 759 -46.01 -36.45 -5.04
CA LYS A 759 -45.29 -35.20 -5.38
C LYS A 759 -45.15 -34.97 -6.88
N PHE A 760 -45.46 -35.96 -7.70
CA PHE A 760 -45.25 -35.91 -9.15
C PHE A 760 -46.60 -36.00 -9.87
N ASP A 761 -46.79 -35.14 -10.86
CA ASP A 761 -47.98 -35.11 -11.72
C ASP A 761 -47.72 -35.86 -13.04
N HIS A 762 -48.61 -35.69 -14.02
CA HIS A 762 -48.62 -36.44 -15.27
C HIS A 762 -47.41 -36.23 -16.20
N ASP A 763 -46.61 -35.16 -16.02
CA ASP A 763 -45.46 -34.88 -16.90
C ASP A 763 -44.21 -35.71 -16.54
N ILE A 764 -44.22 -36.32 -15.35
CA ILE A 764 -43.17 -37.19 -14.80
C ILE A 764 -43.76 -38.59 -14.62
N ILE A 765 -42.95 -39.63 -14.77
CA ILE A 765 -43.38 -41.03 -14.60
C ILE A 765 -42.88 -41.51 -13.23
N PRO A 766 -43.68 -41.37 -12.15
CA PRO A 766 -43.31 -41.89 -10.84
C PRO A 766 -43.49 -43.40 -10.78
N VAL A 767 -42.38 -44.11 -10.64
CA VAL A 767 -42.32 -45.58 -10.55
C VAL A 767 -42.15 -45.98 -9.09
N ASP A 768 -43.16 -46.64 -8.55
CA ASP A 768 -43.20 -47.03 -7.13
C ASP A 768 -42.42 -48.34 -6.92
N ILE A 769 -41.28 -48.25 -6.24
CA ILE A 769 -40.39 -49.39 -5.98
C ILE A 769 -41.14 -50.51 -5.25
N ASP A 770 -41.93 -50.18 -4.22
CA ASP A 770 -42.62 -51.18 -3.39
C ASP A 770 -43.67 -51.95 -4.24
N SER A 771 -44.29 -51.26 -5.20
CA SER A 771 -45.26 -51.85 -6.13
C SER A 771 -44.60 -52.84 -7.08
N ILE A 772 -43.41 -52.52 -7.61
CA ILE A 772 -42.63 -53.45 -8.46
C ILE A 772 -42.25 -54.69 -7.67
N LEU A 773 -41.68 -54.51 -6.47
CA LEU A 773 -41.26 -55.63 -5.64
C LEU A 773 -42.46 -56.52 -5.29
N THR A 774 -43.63 -55.95 -4.98
CA THR A 774 -44.82 -56.75 -4.65
C THR A 774 -45.39 -57.50 -5.87
N SER A 775 -45.39 -56.86 -7.05
CA SER A 775 -46.01 -57.43 -8.26
C SER A 775 -45.16 -58.53 -8.90
N HIS A 776 -43.83 -58.40 -8.84
CA HIS A 776 -42.92 -59.28 -9.58
C HIS A 776 -42.19 -60.32 -8.73
N VAL A 777 -42.33 -60.31 -7.39
CA VAL A 777 -41.82 -61.40 -6.54
C VAL A 777 -42.39 -62.77 -6.94
N THR A 778 -43.60 -62.82 -7.52
CA THR A 778 -44.21 -64.04 -8.06
C THR A 778 -43.94 -64.30 -9.54
N GLU A 779 -43.56 -63.29 -10.33
CA GLU A 779 -43.24 -63.45 -11.77
C GLU A 779 -41.77 -63.82 -12.00
N TYR A 780 -40.84 -63.27 -11.21
CA TYR A 780 -39.43 -63.65 -11.19
C TYR A 780 -39.13 -64.68 -10.10
N ILE A 781 -39.78 -65.86 -10.17
CA ILE A 781 -39.45 -67.02 -9.33
C ILE A 781 -37.98 -67.44 -9.56
N VAL A 782 -37.46 -67.17 -10.76
CA VAL A 782 -36.04 -67.26 -11.13
C VAL A 782 -35.64 -65.95 -11.81
N VAL A 783 -34.64 -65.26 -11.29
CA VAL A 783 -34.07 -64.04 -11.88
C VAL A 783 -33.35 -64.38 -13.19
N ASP A 784 -33.67 -63.65 -14.27
CA ASP A 784 -32.96 -63.80 -15.54
C ASP A 784 -31.59 -63.11 -15.50
N LEU A 785 -30.58 -63.88 -15.04
CA LEU A 785 -29.19 -63.42 -14.98
C LEU A 785 -28.60 -63.18 -16.37
N THR A 786 -29.15 -63.77 -17.43
CA THR A 786 -28.63 -63.57 -18.80
C THR A 786 -28.91 -62.15 -19.26
N ARG A 787 -30.12 -61.65 -19.03
CA ARG A 787 -30.51 -60.27 -19.33
C ARG A 787 -29.64 -59.24 -18.59
N LEU A 788 -29.38 -59.46 -17.30
CA LEU A 788 -28.51 -58.58 -16.52
C LEU A 788 -27.04 -58.64 -16.97
N SER A 789 -26.57 -59.80 -17.45
CA SER A 789 -25.20 -59.95 -17.98
C SER A 789 -24.96 -59.26 -19.33
N GLU A 790 -26.03 -58.92 -20.06
CA GLU A 790 -25.96 -58.15 -21.31
C GLU A 790 -25.76 -56.64 -21.08
N VAL A 791 -26.01 -56.16 -19.86
CA VAL A 791 -25.80 -54.76 -19.48
C VAL A 791 -24.29 -54.46 -19.55
N THR A 792 -23.90 -53.58 -20.47
CA THR A 792 -22.50 -53.22 -20.69
C THR A 792 -22.24 -51.83 -20.11
N THR A 793 -21.51 -51.79 -18.99
CA THR A 793 -20.97 -50.55 -18.39
C THR A 793 -19.49 -50.74 -18.11
N VAL A 794 -18.73 -49.65 -18.18
CA VAL A 794 -17.30 -49.62 -17.87
C VAL A 794 -17.02 -48.65 -16.73
N SER A 795 -15.88 -48.80 -16.06
CA SER A 795 -15.55 -47.98 -14.89
C SER A 795 -15.40 -46.47 -15.18
N ASP A 796 -15.22 -46.11 -16.45
CA ASP A 796 -15.21 -44.72 -16.93
C ASP A 796 -16.61 -44.11 -17.07
N ASP A 797 -17.68 -44.90 -17.04
CA ASP A 797 -19.05 -44.38 -17.12
C ASP A 797 -19.43 -43.62 -15.83
N VAL A 798 -20.40 -42.71 -15.95
CA VAL A 798 -20.93 -41.95 -14.82
C VAL A 798 -21.74 -42.91 -13.95
N ALA A 799 -21.45 -42.97 -12.66
CA ALA A 799 -22.20 -43.76 -11.69
C ALA A 799 -23.39 -42.97 -11.13
N TYR A 800 -23.12 -41.75 -10.66
CA TYR A 800 -24.15 -40.91 -10.05
C TYR A 800 -23.95 -39.42 -10.32
N ILE A 801 -25.02 -38.66 -10.12
CA ILE A 801 -25.08 -37.21 -10.28
C ILE A 801 -25.66 -36.56 -9.03
N ILE A 802 -24.94 -35.59 -8.47
CA ILE A 802 -25.44 -34.75 -7.38
C ILE A 802 -25.57 -33.31 -7.86
N PHE A 803 -26.74 -32.72 -7.67
CA PHE A 803 -26.97 -31.32 -8.01
C PHE A 803 -26.46 -30.38 -6.92
N THR A 804 -25.60 -29.44 -7.32
CA THR A 804 -25.04 -28.40 -6.43
C THR A 804 -25.66 -27.04 -6.71
N SER A 805 -25.67 -26.13 -5.72
CA SER A 805 -26.12 -24.75 -5.90
C SER A 805 -25.14 -24.00 -6.81
N GLY A 806 -25.54 -23.75 -8.06
CA GLY A 806 -24.74 -22.94 -8.97
C GLY A 806 -24.73 -21.47 -8.57
N SER A 807 -23.59 -20.80 -8.69
CA SER A 807 -23.44 -19.34 -8.50
C SER A 807 -24.36 -18.49 -9.40
N THR A 808 -24.88 -19.09 -10.49
CA THR A 808 -25.81 -18.50 -11.44
C THR A 808 -27.28 -18.68 -11.05
N GLY A 809 -27.58 -19.29 -9.89
CA GLY A 809 -28.93 -19.57 -9.42
C GLY A 809 -29.58 -20.84 -10.01
N THR A 810 -28.97 -21.45 -11.03
CA THR A 810 -29.42 -22.73 -11.61
C THR A 810 -28.57 -23.88 -11.04
N PRO A 811 -29.17 -24.97 -10.52
CA PRO A 811 -28.42 -26.13 -10.04
C PRO A 811 -27.51 -26.73 -11.12
N LYS A 812 -26.31 -27.20 -10.73
CA LYS A 812 -25.34 -27.83 -11.64
C LYS A 812 -25.15 -29.30 -11.29
N ALA A 813 -25.19 -30.18 -12.29
CA ALA A 813 -24.97 -31.62 -12.13
C ALA A 813 -23.48 -31.93 -11.97
N ALA A 814 -23.07 -32.34 -10.76
CA ALA A 814 -21.74 -32.90 -10.52
C ALA A 814 -21.75 -34.41 -10.83
N GLN A 815 -21.02 -34.81 -11.87
CA GLN A 815 -20.96 -36.19 -12.34
C GLN A 815 -19.78 -36.93 -11.71
N THR A 816 -20.05 -38.07 -11.07
CA THR A 816 -19.01 -38.96 -10.54
C THR A 816 -18.99 -40.27 -11.29
N ARG A 817 -17.82 -40.67 -11.80
CA ARG A 817 -17.62 -41.95 -12.50
C ARG A 817 -17.45 -43.11 -11.52
N HIS A 818 -17.76 -44.34 -11.93
CA HIS A 818 -17.57 -45.52 -11.06
C HIS A 818 -16.14 -45.64 -10.55
N ARG A 819 -15.13 -45.43 -11.41
CA ARG A 819 -13.71 -45.46 -11.01
C ARG A 819 -13.36 -44.41 -9.94
N ASN A 820 -13.98 -43.23 -9.99
CA ASN A 820 -13.68 -42.13 -9.06
C ASN A 820 -14.17 -42.52 -7.66
N PHE A 821 -15.42 -42.99 -7.58
CA PHE A 821 -16.01 -43.43 -6.32
C PHE A 821 -15.29 -44.64 -5.74
N LYS A 822 -14.94 -45.62 -6.57
CA LYS A 822 -14.16 -46.77 -6.14
C LYS A 822 -12.78 -46.41 -5.61
N ASN A 823 -12.07 -45.47 -6.27
CA ASN A 823 -10.80 -44.96 -5.77
C ASN A 823 -10.97 -44.34 -4.37
N PHE A 824 -12.04 -43.56 -4.17
CA PHE A 824 -12.39 -43.02 -2.87
C PHE A 824 -12.69 -44.13 -1.83
N VAL A 825 -13.52 -45.12 -2.15
CA VAL A 825 -13.83 -46.26 -1.26
C VAL A 825 -12.57 -47.06 -0.89
N HIS A 826 -11.67 -47.26 -1.85
CA HIS A 826 -10.39 -47.90 -1.60
C HIS A 826 -9.49 -47.07 -0.68
N SER A 827 -9.47 -45.75 -0.85
CA SER A 827 -8.68 -44.86 0.00
C SER A 827 -9.15 -44.88 1.46
N ILE A 828 -10.47 -44.87 1.71
CA ILE A 828 -11.02 -44.94 3.06
C ILE A 828 -10.77 -46.32 3.69
N GLN A 829 -10.81 -47.40 2.90
CA GLN A 829 -10.49 -48.74 3.37
C GLN A 829 -9.01 -48.85 3.77
N ASN A 830 -8.09 -48.39 2.92
CA ASN A 830 -6.65 -48.43 3.19
C ASN A 830 -6.26 -47.56 4.39
N ALA A 831 -6.97 -46.44 4.60
CA ALA A 831 -6.79 -45.60 5.78
C ALA A 831 -7.36 -46.23 7.06
N GLY A 832 -8.03 -47.40 6.98
CA GLY A 832 -8.65 -48.06 8.13
C GLY A 832 -9.92 -47.38 8.65
N VAL A 833 -10.47 -46.43 7.87
CA VAL A 833 -11.68 -45.67 8.23
C VAL A 833 -12.90 -46.58 8.20
N LEU A 834 -13.06 -47.40 7.16
CA LEU A 834 -14.19 -48.32 6.99
C LEU A 834 -13.69 -49.68 6.52
N ASN A 835 -14.25 -50.76 7.08
CA ASN A 835 -13.92 -52.14 6.76
C ASN A 835 -15.17 -53.04 6.89
N GLU A 836 -15.01 -54.33 6.60
CA GLU A 836 -16.14 -55.26 6.58
C GLU A 836 -16.84 -55.39 7.94
N GLN A 837 -16.18 -55.23 9.08
CA GLN A 837 -16.81 -55.41 10.40
C GLN A 837 -17.65 -54.22 10.85
N ASP A 838 -17.71 -53.15 10.05
CA ASP A 838 -18.38 -51.92 10.46
C ASP A 838 -19.88 -51.93 10.31
N ILE A 839 -20.49 -51.11 11.17
CA ILE A 839 -21.88 -50.74 11.14
C ILE A 839 -21.93 -49.22 10.94
N VAL A 840 -22.40 -48.79 9.79
CA VAL A 840 -22.44 -47.39 9.36
C VAL A 840 -23.87 -46.86 9.50
N ALA A 841 -24.06 -45.76 10.22
CA ALA A 841 -25.37 -45.11 10.25
C ALA A 841 -25.57 -44.24 8.99
N GLN A 842 -26.70 -44.42 8.32
CA GLN A 842 -27.12 -43.54 7.22
C GLN A 842 -27.84 -42.32 7.80
N ILE A 843 -27.10 -41.21 7.95
CA ILE A 843 -27.61 -39.99 8.60
C ILE A 843 -27.67 -38.80 7.65
N CYS A 844 -26.93 -38.85 6.54
CA CYS A 844 -26.88 -37.76 5.59
C CYS A 844 -28.18 -37.70 4.76
N ALA A 845 -28.47 -36.53 4.18
CA ALA A 845 -29.61 -36.41 3.26
C ALA A 845 -29.19 -36.90 1.85
N PRO A 846 -30.10 -37.48 1.05
CA PRO A 846 -29.76 -38.11 -0.23
C PRO A 846 -29.03 -37.19 -1.23
N THR A 847 -29.28 -35.88 -1.17
CA THR A 847 -28.71 -34.88 -2.09
C THR A 847 -27.27 -34.47 -1.77
N TYR A 848 -26.61 -35.12 -0.81
CA TYR A 848 -25.21 -34.90 -0.47
C TYR A 848 -24.38 -36.14 -0.83
N ASP A 849 -23.12 -35.96 -1.20
CA ASP A 849 -22.21 -37.02 -1.63
C ASP A 849 -21.87 -38.01 -0.51
N VAL A 850 -21.81 -37.55 0.73
CA VAL A 850 -21.62 -38.40 1.92
C VAL A 850 -22.70 -39.50 2.00
N HIS A 851 -23.93 -39.26 1.55
CA HIS A 851 -24.98 -40.30 1.50
C HIS A 851 -24.58 -41.49 0.60
N VAL A 852 -23.91 -41.22 -0.51
CA VAL A 852 -23.42 -42.27 -1.41
C VAL A 852 -22.33 -43.10 -0.72
N MET A 853 -21.46 -42.45 0.06
CA MET A 853 -20.46 -43.13 0.89
C MET A 853 -21.11 -44.01 1.96
N GLU A 854 -22.07 -43.47 2.72
CA GLU A 854 -22.78 -44.19 3.79
C GLU A 854 -23.46 -45.47 3.29
N ILE A 855 -24.00 -45.47 2.06
CA ILE A 855 -24.71 -46.61 1.49
C ILE A 855 -23.81 -47.43 0.57
N MET A 856 -23.46 -46.93 -0.62
CA MET A 856 -22.71 -47.71 -1.60
C MET A 856 -21.30 -48.03 -1.07
N GLY A 857 -20.63 -47.08 -0.43
CA GLY A 857 -19.28 -47.28 0.11
C GLY A 857 -19.23 -48.43 1.13
N SER A 858 -20.20 -48.45 2.04
CA SER A 858 -20.40 -49.52 3.01
C SER A 858 -20.65 -50.88 2.35
N LEU A 859 -21.57 -50.93 1.37
CA LEU A 859 -21.90 -52.17 0.67
C LEU A 859 -20.72 -52.74 -0.13
N LEU A 860 -19.91 -51.88 -0.74
CA LEU A 860 -18.71 -52.27 -1.50
C LEU A 860 -17.62 -52.88 -0.60
N LEU A 861 -17.62 -52.51 0.69
CA LEU A 861 -16.70 -53.04 1.71
C LEU A 861 -17.30 -54.16 2.56
N CYS A 862 -18.48 -54.67 2.20
CA CYS A 862 -19.19 -55.69 2.97
C CYS A 862 -19.63 -55.21 4.38
N ALA A 863 -19.70 -53.91 4.64
CA ALA A 863 -20.17 -53.37 5.92
C ALA A 863 -21.71 -53.41 6.04
N THR A 864 -22.24 -53.20 7.24
CA THR A 864 -23.68 -53.11 7.49
C THR A 864 -24.13 -51.65 7.51
N VAL A 865 -25.21 -51.32 6.80
CA VAL A 865 -25.83 -49.98 6.80
C VAL A 865 -27.04 -49.98 7.73
N VAL A 866 -27.03 -49.14 8.76
CA VAL A 866 -28.20 -48.90 9.62
C VAL A 866 -28.87 -47.61 9.17
N MET A 867 -30.03 -47.75 8.56
CA MET A 867 -30.85 -46.61 8.15
C MET A 867 -31.52 -46.01 9.37
N LEU A 868 -31.44 -44.69 9.53
CA LEU A 868 -32.32 -43.99 10.45
C LEU A 868 -33.71 -43.82 9.82
N HIS A 869 -34.74 -43.69 10.65
CA HIS A 869 -36.02 -43.20 10.15
C HIS A 869 -35.92 -41.85 9.44
N PRO A 870 -36.92 -41.52 8.61
CA PRO A 870 -37.13 -40.14 8.17
C PRO A 870 -37.08 -39.22 9.39
N TYR A 871 -36.23 -38.20 9.34
CA TYR A 871 -35.99 -37.24 10.44
C TYR A 871 -35.31 -37.80 11.71
N GLY A 872 -34.95 -39.09 11.77
CA GLY A 872 -34.34 -39.69 12.96
C GLY A 872 -33.00 -39.06 13.38
N ASN A 873 -32.29 -38.39 12.46
CA ASN A 873 -31.11 -37.61 12.82
C ASN A 873 -31.45 -36.34 13.63
N MET A 874 -32.66 -35.79 13.50
CA MET A 874 -33.11 -34.61 14.26
C MET A 874 -33.64 -34.96 15.66
N ASP A 875 -33.91 -36.24 15.90
CA ASP A 875 -34.29 -36.77 17.21
C ASP A 875 -33.05 -37.33 17.90
N PHE A 876 -32.45 -36.53 18.77
CA PHE A 876 -31.20 -36.91 19.43
C PHE A 876 -31.35 -38.04 20.45
N GLU A 877 -32.54 -38.26 21.01
CA GLU A 877 -32.78 -39.41 21.90
C GLU A 877 -32.83 -40.70 21.09
N TYR A 878 -33.61 -40.72 20.00
CA TYR A 878 -33.64 -41.84 19.06
C TYR A 878 -32.26 -42.10 18.45
N PHE A 879 -31.56 -41.06 18.03
CA PHE A 879 -30.25 -41.19 17.43
C PHE A 879 -29.25 -41.79 18.43
N ALA A 880 -29.16 -41.25 19.66
CA ALA A 880 -28.28 -41.80 20.70
C ALA A 880 -28.63 -43.25 21.06
N HIS A 881 -29.92 -43.59 21.16
CA HIS A 881 -30.37 -44.96 21.38
C HIS A 881 -29.93 -45.88 20.23
N THR A 882 -30.08 -45.43 18.99
CA THR A 882 -29.69 -46.20 17.79
C THR A 882 -28.18 -46.43 17.75
N LEU A 883 -27.36 -45.40 18.02
CA LEU A 883 -25.91 -45.54 18.11
C LEU A 883 -25.50 -46.65 19.08
N GLN A 884 -26.13 -46.68 20.25
CA GLN A 884 -25.81 -47.66 21.30
C GLN A 884 -26.35 -49.06 20.99
N HIS A 885 -27.64 -49.15 20.66
CA HIS A 885 -28.34 -50.43 20.51
C HIS A 885 -27.89 -51.18 19.26
N LYS A 886 -27.68 -50.46 18.15
CA LYS A 886 -27.18 -51.03 16.89
C LYS A 886 -25.65 -51.06 16.81
N GLN A 887 -24.96 -50.63 17.88
CA GLN A 887 -23.50 -50.64 17.98
C GLN A 887 -22.80 -49.97 16.80
N ILE A 888 -23.27 -48.79 16.42
CA ILE A 888 -22.75 -48.06 15.26
C ILE A 888 -21.25 -47.80 15.46
N THR A 889 -20.45 -48.17 14.47
CA THR A 889 -18.99 -48.06 14.51
C THR A 889 -18.47 -46.90 13.68
N CYS A 890 -19.20 -46.48 12.65
CA CYS A 890 -18.80 -45.39 11.75
C CYS A 890 -19.89 -44.33 11.59
N LEU A 891 -19.50 -43.05 11.69
CA LEU A 891 -20.37 -41.89 11.52
C LEU A 891 -19.70 -40.84 10.64
N ALA A 892 -20.47 -40.19 9.76
CA ALA A 892 -19.98 -39.10 8.92
C ALA A 892 -20.83 -37.81 9.03
N PRO A 893 -20.82 -37.12 10.18
CA PRO A 893 -21.63 -35.93 10.39
C PRO A 893 -20.98 -34.65 9.84
N VAL A 894 -21.81 -33.66 9.53
CA VAL A 894 -21.35 -32.28 9.32
C VAL A 894 -20.98 -31.61 10.66
N PRO A 895 -20.03 -30.65 10.70
CA PRO A 895 -19.58 -30.02 11.93
C PRO A 895 -20.71 -29.44 12.80
N THR A 896 -21.70 -28.79 12.16
CA THR A 896 -22.84 -28.17 12.87
C THR A 896 -23.78 -29.19 13.52
N PHE A 897 -23.98 -30.35 12.87
CA PHE A 897 -24.75 -31.44 13.45
C PHE A 897 -24.05 -32.02 14.67
N LEU A 898 -22.75 -32.27 14.55
CA LEU A 898 -21.95 -32.83 15.63
C LEU A 898 -21.91 -31.88 16.84
N ASP A 899 -21.74 -30.57 16.63
CA ASP A 899 -21.76 -29.57 17.70
C ASP A 899 -23.08 -29.58 18.48
N HIS A 900 -24.22 -29.54 17.77
CA HIS A 900 -25.54 -29.61 18.40
C HIS A 900 -25.76 -30.93 19.14
N PHE A 901 -25.36 -32.06 18.55
CA PHE A 901 -25.49 -33.36 19.19
C PHE A 901 -24.62 -33.47 20.44
N CYS A 902 -23.37 -32.97 20.39
CA CYS A 902 -22.48 -32.88 21.56
C CYS A 902 -23.09 -32.04 22.68
N GLY A 903 -23.77 -30.93 22.37
CA GLY A 903 -24.49 -30.11 23.35
C GLY A 903 -25.65 -30.85 24.04
N PHE A 904 -26.25 -31.85 23.37
CA PHE A 904 -27.28 -32.72 23.94
C PHE A 904 -26.71 -33.84 24.84
N LEU A 905 -25.46 -34.24 24.65
CA LEU A 905 -24.86 -35.30 25.44
C LEU A 905 -24.65 -34.86 26.90
N THR A 906 -25.08 -35.73 27.82
CA THR A 906 -24.92 -35.62 29.26
C THR A 906 -24.15 -36.85 29.79
N HIS A 907 -23.81 -36.87 31.09
CA HIS A 907 -23.15 -38.03 31.69
C HIS A 907 -23.94 -39.34 31.55
N SER A 908 -25.27 -39.30 31.44
CA SER A 908 -26.15 -40.48 31.35
C SER A 908 -26.27 -41.08 29.95
N ASN A 909 -26.04 -40.33 28.88
CA ASN A 909 -26.18 -40.82 27.49
C ASN A 909 -24.87 -40.77 26.67
N ARG A 910 -23.75 -40.31 27.26
CA ARG A 910 -22.41 -40.32 26.61
C ARG A 910 -21.94 -41.70 26.17
N GLN A 911 -22.47 -42.78 26.75
CA GLN A 911 -22.14 -44.15 26.38
C GLN A 911 -22.67 -44.52 24.98
N SER A 912 -23.54 -43.71 24.39
CA SER A 912 -24.02 -43.90 23.02
C SER A 912 -22.90 -43.92 21.97
N PHE A 913 -21.77 -43.24 22.23
CA PHE A 913 -20.58 -43.26 21.36
C PHE A 913 -19.63 -44.44 21.60
N SER A 914 -19.90 -45.30 22.57
CA SER A 914 -18.92 -46.31 23.02
C SER A 914 -18.47 -47.29 21.93
N PHE A 915 -19.29 -47.51 20.89
CA PHE A 915 -18.97 -48.37 19.77
C PHE A 915 -18.40 -47.63 18.55
N VAL A 916 -18.53 -46.30 18.51
CA VAL A 916 -18.06 -45.47 17.38
C VAL A 916 -16.54 -45.45 17.38
N ARG A 917 -15.94 -46.10 16.38
CA ARG A 917 -14.49 -46.14 16.18
C ARG A 917 -13.99 -45.10 15.18
N SER A 918 -14.84 -44.69 14.25
CA SER A 918 -14.48 -43.77 13.16
C SER A 918 -15.53 -42.66 13.03
N LEU A 919 -15.07 -41.41 13.10
CA LEU A 919 -15.87 -40.21 12.97
C LEU A 919 -15.30 -39.34 11.85
N CYS A 920 -15.99 -39.32 10.70
CA CYS A 920 -15.58 -38.62 9.48
C CYS A 920 -16.30 -37.26 9.39
N ILE A 921 -15.63 -36.20 9.79
CA ILE A 921 -16.23 -34.86 9.83
C ILE A 921 -15.89 -34.11 8.54
N GLY A 922 -16.90 -33.68 7.79
CA GLY A 922 -16.75 -32.95 6.53
C GLY A 922 -18.02 -32.20 6.15
N GLY A 923 -17.95 -31.30 5.16
CA GLY A 923 -19.09 -30.50 4.70
C GLY A 923 -18.84 -29.85 3.36
#